data_AF-A0A964AD26-F1
#
_entry.id   AF-A0A964AD26-F1
#
_cell.length_a   1.000
_cell.length_b   1.000
_cell.length_c   1.000
_cell.angle_alpha   90.00
_cell.angle_beta   90.00
_cell.angle_gamma   90.00
#
_symmetry.space_group_name_H-M   'P 1'
#
loop_
_entity.id
_entity.type
_entity.pdbx_description
1 polymer ?
#
loop_
_entity_poly.entity_id
_entity_poly.type
_entity_poly.pdbx_seq_one_letter_code
_entity_poly.pdbx_strand_id
1 'polypeptide(L)'
;MHELGTWRTLLTLTLALALGACGDDGKAGGQGDAGDVIADTVAPDADATLTDADAVAPDADAAVPDSDAVGPDADAATDTETDTGPPPLKVHAPLSAAPDPLAGSAVQSCSLYLDERCDGGTLRRCAVYDPATEAFVDDPDPLLRRAFLFDRWRDLYNSPDGQAVDRDFAVAVAPGTPESEWGRPEAFAGYFGTGDGGIWTGWSTVAAILRYSQTGTEADYQRMEQQVRDMVTMYEVTGIPGYLVRTHYLLLPAGAPNSPDHVLRWEGSFTPNHHDRLIPNPETIDNLPAIYTEGIADADGKVWKGTPMWKGRPSIDQNTGPMTSLPMAYGLLRDEGLKQKIATNLTCYLKRLQRIELINLQQNPELLDSLVAYFNIGELKLDPEDLDLTKLDRIVGYVHRQINSLNEADFDRGCPDTVQLEPWRVIDATDDSFALELLALVQDFDVDAERKQGVDHYYFPSIRGGDAMHMMHLASMAYYFTGDEMYRSFLYDELIGNLNTLEVMHTAGAFDLPKFCKKYYGDQITFGPWWAFLHLLDDSPLRDAVAKDFHDEMWRKLLMPARNVDFEIMYAGALDPEVALDRAEALSGALDDLSWMGGNGGASQGDAFDAKWLDDPRRAYTLDPAVVLAQAPDGQKAVCPTQNNVDNCSATVNFLGVELPNLTGWGTYACTGSDLDCDLGEGQCTEAMTDKALPPPLRPHTDYLWQRNPFEIGRSTGLEGGRQYAGSDYSVPYWNARRYGFLSGGAGQVLAWQDAGSCAVAAAP
;
A
#
# COMPACT_ATOMS: atom_id res chain seq x y z
N MET A 1 0.61 -2.66 44.44
CA MET A 1 1.73 -1.86 43.91
C MET A 1 2.59 -2.63 42.91
N HIS A 2 2.95 -3.89 43.16
CA HIS A 2 3.65 -4.71 42.13
C HIS A 2 2.79 -5.09 40.92
N GLU A 3 1.46 -5.26 41.07
CA GLU A 3 0.55 -5.52 39.94
C GLU A 3 0.27 -4.28 39.08
N LEU A 4 0.30 -3.07 39.65
CA LEU A 4 0.11 -1.81 38.90
C LEU A 4 1.25 -1.52 37.92
N GLY A 5 2.47 -2.01 38.20
CA GLY A 5 3.62 -1.87 37.30
C GLY A 5 3.44 -2.66 36.00
N THR A 6 2.99 -3.92 36.11
CA THR A 6 2.79 -4.81 34.95
C THR A 6 1.66 -4.34 34.03
N TRP A 7 0.59 -3.76 34.60
CA TRP A 7 -0.52 -3.19 33.82
C TRP A 7 -0.16 -1.88 33.12
N ARG A 8 0.67 -1.03 33.75
CA ARG A 8 1.21 0.17 33.10
C ARG A 8 2.09 -0.21 31.90
N THR A 9 2.95 -1.22 32.05
CA THR A 9 3.85 -1.65 30.97
C THR A 9 3.10 -2.12 29.72
N LEU A 10 2.01 -2.88 29.90
CA LEU A 10 1.18 -3.38 28.79
C LEU A 10 0.36 -2.26 28.11
N LEU A 11 -0.09 -1.28 28.90
CA LEU A 11 -0.88 -0.13 28.48
C LEU A 11 -0.12 0.80 27.55
N THR A 12 1.09 1.13 27.95
CA THR A 12 1.92 2.05 27.23
C THR A 12 2.36 1.44 25.88
N LEU A 13 2.88 0.20 25.88
CA LEU A 13 3.36 -0.52 24.67
C LEU A 13 2.39 -0.41 23.49
N THR A 14 1.11 -0.51 23.82
CA THR A 14 0.06 -0.71 22.85
C THR A 14 -0.46 0.66 22.35
N LEU A 15 -0.34 1.76 23.13
CA LEU A 15 -0.67 3.12 22.67
C LEU A 15 0.35 3.67 21.66
N ALA A 16 1.62 3.34 21.86
CA ALA A 16 2.69 3.64 20.93
C ALA A 16 2.52 2.92 19.58
N LEU A 17 2.07 1.66 19.62
CA LEU A 17 1.71 0.92 18.41
C LEU A 17 0.44 1.49 17.74
N ALA A 18 -0.46 2.08 18.53
CA ALA A 18 -1.71 2.68 18.05
C ALA A 18 -1.57 4.10 17.48
N LEU A 19 -0.58 4.88 17.91
CA LEU A 19 -0.41 6.28 17.48
C LEU A 19 0.69 6.46 16.43
N GLY A 20 1.66 5.56 16.34
CA GLY A 20 2.71 5.64 15.31
C GLY A 20 3.16 4.29 14.77
N ALA A 21 2.22 3.36 14.59
CA ALA A 21 2.31 2.46 13.44
C ALA A 21 2.20 3.30 12.15
N CYS A 22 3.32 3.94 11.78
CA CYS A 22 3.60 4.33 10.42
C CYS A 22 3.92 3.06 9.64
N GLY A 23 2.90 2.40 9.09
CA GLY A 23 3.03 1.47 7.95
C GLY A 23 3.97 0.26 8.09
N ASP A 24 4.52 -0.06 9.28
CA ASP A 24 5.41 -1.19 9.47
C ASP A 24 4.69 -2.35 10.19
N ASP A 25 3.82 -3.03 9.45
CA ASP A 25 3.21 -4.31 9.84
C ASP A 25 4.24 -5.48 9.81
N GLY A 26 5.54 -5.17 9.73
CA GLY A 26 6.61 -6.12 9.44
C GLY A 26 6.89 -7.20 10.49
N LYS A 27 6.22 -7.20 11.65
CA LYS A 27 6.42 -8.24 12.69
C LYS A 27 5.24 -9.20 12.91
N ALA A 28 4.08 -9.01 12.27
CA ALA A 28 2.90 -9.84 12.56
C ALA A 28 2.56 -10.93 11.50
N GLY A 29 3.30 -11.04 10.39
CA GLY A 29 2.95 -11.99 9.30
C GLY A 29 3.91 -13.15 9.04
N GLY A 30 5.13 -13.13 9.59
CA GLY A 30 6.24 -13.98 9.12
C GLY A 30 6.20 -15.46 9.51
N GLN A 31 5.32 -15.89 10.43
CA GLN A 31 5.34 -17.26 10.96
C GLN A 31 4.01 -18.04 10.86
N GLY A 32 3.02 -17.54 10.12
CA GLY A 32 1.68 -18.15 10.11
C GLY A 32 1.26 -18.94 8.85
N ASP A 33 1.86 -18.72 7.69
CA ASP A 33 1.38 -19.31 6.42
C ASP A 33 2.39 -20.28 5.77
N ALA A 34 3.43 -20.69 6.52
CA ALA A 34 4.33 -21.77 6.15
C ALA A 34 3.67 -23.13 6.40
N GLY A 35 2.70 -23.47 5.56
CA GLY A 35 2.00 -24.74 5.56
C GLY A 35 2.21 -25.54 4.28
N ASP A 36 3.44 -25.61 3.76
CA ASP A 36 4.00 -26.74 3.00
C ASP A 36 5.39 -26.40 2.43
N VAL A 37 6.43 -26.43 3.27
CA VAL A 37 7.81 -26.61 2.79
C VAL A 37 8.58 -27.48 3.78
N ILE A 38 9.30 -28.46 3.23
CA ILE A 38 10.07 -29.51 3.91
C ILE A 38 11.07 -28.92 4.92
N ALA A 39 11.03 -29.49 6.14
CA ALA A 39 11.93 -29.18 7.24
C ALA A 39 13.41 -29.48 6.92
N ASP A 40 14.31 -28.58 7.32
CA ASP A 40 15.62 -29.00 7.81
C ASP A 40 16.13 -28.08 8.91
N THR A 41 16.54 -28.72 10.01
CA THR A 41 16.88 -28.16 11.32
C THR A 41 18.39 -28.00 11.48
N VAL A 42 18.90 -26.89 12.05
CA VAL A 42 20.01 -26.93 13.04
C VAL A 42 19.97 -25.68 13.95
N ALA A 43 19.77 -25.90 15.26
CA ALA A 43 20.32 -25.08 16.34
C ALA A 43 21.48 -25.85 17.00
N PRO A 44 22.41 -25.20 17.74
CA PRO A 44 22.24 -25.25 19.21
C PRO A 44 22.78 -24.05 20.02
N ASP A 45 22.06 -23.78 21.12
CA ASP A 45 22.44 -23.49 22.53
C ASP A 45 23.82 -22.90 22.90
N ALA A 46 23.84 -21.89 23.80
CA ALA A 46 24.11 -22.10 25.24
C ALA A 46 24.24 -20.81 26.09
N ASP A 47 23.80 -20.93 27.34
CA ASP A 47 23.79 -20.02 28.51
C ASP A 47 25.09 -19.27 28.87
N ALA A 48 24.94 -18.06 29.47
CA ALA A 48 25.70 -17.68 30.67
C ALA A 48 25.09 -16.45 31.41
N THR A 49 25.20 -16.49 32.73
CA THR A 49 24.56 -15.66 33.77
C THR A 49 25.42 -14.48 34.28
N LEU A 50 24.75 -13.38 34.65
CA LEU A 50 24.89 -12.46 35.81
C LEU A 50 26.29 -11.97 36.27
N THR A 51 26.46 -10.65 36.52
CA THR A 51 26.49 -10.02 37.88
C THR A 51 26.73 -8.49 37.84
N ASP A 52 26.14 -7.82 38.84
CA ASP A 52 26.19 -6.39 39.20
C ASP A 52 27.60 -5.76 39.39
N ALA A 53 27.70 -4.44 39.16
CA ALA A 53 28.45 -3.51 40.04
C ALA A 53 28.19 -2.01 39.72
N ASP A 54 27.50 -1.37 40.65
CA ASP A 54 27.55 0.02 41.16
C ASP A 54 28.59 1.05 40.63
N ALA A 55 28.05 2.23 40.31
CA ALA A 55 28.35 3.54 40.93
C ALA A 55 29.08 4.67 40.13
N VAL A 56 28.56 5.87 40.42
CA VAL A 56 29.19 7.20 40.55
C VAL A 56 28.85 8.23 39.47
N ALA A 57 27.92 9.13 39.82
CA ALA A 57 27.74 10.47 39.27
C ALA A 57 28.97 11.39 39.56
N PRO A 58 29.15 12.51 38.85
CA PRO A 58 28.54 13.74 39.38
C PRO A 58 28.10 14.80 38.35
N ASP A 59 27.15 15.61 38.83
CA ASP A 59 26.79 17.01 38.57
C ASP A 59 27.57 17.84 37.53
N ALA A 60 26.81 18.62 36.75
CA ALA A 60 27.12 20.03 36.54
C ALA A 60 25.84 20.84 36.18
N ASP A 61 25.50 21.77 37.07
CA ASP A 61 24.54 22.85 36.90
C ASP A 61 24.86 23.78 35.71
N ALA A 62 23.83 24.28 35.02
CA ALA A 62 23.82 25.62 34.46
C ALA A 62 22.38 26.11 34.17
N ALA A 63 21.89 26.99 35.05
CA ALA A 63 20.69 27.79 34.87
C ALA A 63 20.98 29.07 34.07
N VAL A 64 20.08 29.48 33.16
CA VAL A 64 19.93 30.86 32.63
C VAL A 64 18.44 31.10 32.29
N PRO A 65 17.89 32.32 32.49
CA PRO A 65 16.51 32.51 32.94
C PRO A 65 15.50 33.08 31.92
N ASP A 66 14.23 33.04 32.35
CA ASP A 66 13.02 33.68 31.84
C ASP A 66 13.15 35.13 31.34
N SER A 67 12.37 35.44 30.31
CA SER A 67 11.85 36.79 30.10
C SER A 67 10.43 36.77 29.54
N ASP A 68 9.46 36.95 30.45
CA ASP A 68 8.07 37.31 30.19
C ASP A 68 7.96 38.71 29.58
N ALA A 69 7.18 38.85 28.50
CA ALA A 69 6.62 40.12 28.06
C ALA A 69 5.23 39.91 27.42
N VAL A 70 4.20 39.99 28.25
CA VAL A 70 2.79 40.06 27.85
C VAL A 70 2.44 41.52 27.52
N GLY A 71 1.98 41.78 26.29
CA GLY A 71 1.37 43.03 25.86
C GLY A 71 -0.17 42.92 25.82
N PRO A 72 -0.93 43.99 26.11
CA PRO A 72 -2.37 43.93 26.33
C PRO A 72 -3.22 44.01 25.05
N ASP A 73 -4.38 43.38 25.14
CA ASP A 73 -5.46 43.20 24.16
C ASP A 73 -5.94 44.47 23.45
N ALA A 74 -6.21 44.34 22.15
CA ALA A 74 -6.92 45.31 21.33
C ALA A 74 -8.24 44.72 20.81
N ASP A 75 -9.34 45.24 21.35
CA ASP A 75 -10.67 45.46 20.76
C ASP A 75 -11.21 44.46 19.73
N ALA A 76 -12.08 43.57 20.23
CA ALA A 76 -12.97 42.72 19.45
C ALA A 76 -13.96 43.55 18.60
N ALA A 77 -13.68 43.65 17.31
CA ALA A 77 -14.68 43.98 16.30
C ALA A 77 -15.62 42.78 16.16
N THR A 78 -16.92 43.02 16.35
CA THR A 78 -17.97 42.02 16.13
C THR A 78 -18.23 41.93 14.64
N ASP A 79 -17.45 41.10 13.94
CA ASP A 79 -17.80 40.67 12.60
C ASP A 79 -19.07 39.84 12.67
N THR A 80 -20.17 40.42 12.19
CA THR A 80 -21.35 39.65 11.80
C THR A 80 -20.98 38.83 10.57
N GLU A 81 -20.36 37.68 10.79
CA GLU A 81 -20.21 36.64 9.77
C GLU A 81 -21.61 36.30 9.25
N THR A 82 -21.88 36.72 8.02
CA THR A 82 -22.96 36.16 7.26
C THR A 82 -22.64 34.70 7.03
N ASP A 83 -23.39 33.80 7.68
CA ASP A 83 -23.34 32.36 7.43
C ASP A 83 -23.64 32.09 5.95
N THR A 84 -22.58 32.01 5.14
CA THR A 84 -22.68 31.75 3.69
C THR A 84 -22.73 30.27 3.35
N GLY A 85 -22.81 29.39 4.36
CA GLY A 85 -22.64 27.95 4.19
C GLY A 85 -21.23 27.57 3.72
N PRO A 86 -20.90 26.26 3.71
CA PRO A 86 -19.60 25.79 3.25
C PRO A 86 -19.38 26.10 1.76
N PRO A 87 -18.13 26.31 1.32
CA PRO A 87 -17.82 26.58 -0.08
C PRO A 87 -18.21 25.41 -1.00
N PRO A 88 -18.46 25.65 -2.30
CA PRO A 88 -18.77 24.58 -3.23
C PRO A 88 -17.57 23.65 -3.43
N LEU A 89 -17.79 22.34 -3.33
CA LEU A 89 -16.80 21.32 -3.68
C LEU A 89 -16.92 21.03 -5.18
N LYS A 90 -15.90 21.42 -5.96
CA LYS A 90 -15.84 21.11 -7.39
C LYS A 90 -14.98 19.88 -7.62
N VAL A 91 -15.61 18.81 -8.10
CA VAL A 91 -14.97 17.53 -8.40
C VAL A 91 -15.25 17.14 -9.84
N HIS A 92 -14.32 16.40 -10.44
CA HIS A 92 -14.44 15.90 -11.81
C HIS A 92 -13.86 14.50 -11.93
N ALA A 93 -14.16 13.82 -13.04
CA ALA A 93 -13.57 12.52 -13.33
C ALA A 93 -12.04 12.66 -13.50
N PRO A 94 -11.21 11.95 -12.71
CA PRO A 94 -9.76 12.10 -12.77
C PRO A 94 -9.17 11.80 -14.14
N LEU A 95 -9.77 10.86 -14.88
CA LEU A 95 -9.32 10.47 -16.21
C LEU A 95 -10.47 10.49 -17.23
N SER A 96 -10.08 10.64 -18.49
CA SER A 96 -10.92 10.38 -19.66
C SER A 96 -10.28 9.29 -20.53
N ALA A 97 -11.09 8.48 -21.21
CA ALA A 97 -10.60 7.51 -22.18
C ALA A 97 -10.16 8.21 -23.47
N ALA A 98 -9.06 7.75 -24.06
CA ALA A 98 -8.75 8.04 -25.45
C ALA A 98 -9.85 7.47 -26.38
N PRO A 99 -10.14 8.10 -27.53
CA PRO A 99 -10.98 7.50 -28.55
C PRO A 99 -10.40 6.16 -29.01
N ASP A 100 -11.25 5.16 -29.26
CA ASP A 100 -10.80 3.86 -29.79
C ASP A 100 -10.19 4.04 -31.18
N PRO A 101 -8.86 3.84 -31.34
CA PRO A 101 -8.19 4.06 -32.62
C PRO A 101 -8.50 2.98 -33.66
N LEU A 102 -9.13 1.87 -33.26
CA LEU A 102 -9.56 0.79 -34.14
C LEU A 102 -11.04 0.86 -34.50
N ALA A 103 -11.79 1.84 -33.98
CA ALA A 103 -13.21 2.00 -34.27
C ALA A 103 -13.46 2.13 -35.78
N GLY A 104 -14.26 1.21 -36.32
CA GLY A 104 -14.59 1.15 -37.75
C GLY A 104 -13.51 0.51 -38.63
N SER A 105 -12.39 0.07 -38.06
CA SER A 105 -11.39 -0.73 -38.77
C SER A 105 -11.82 -2.21 -38.88
N ALA A 106 -11.16 -2.96 -39.77
CA ALA A 106 -11.34 -4.42 -39.85
C ALA A 106 -10.47 -5.20 -38.84
N VAL A 107 -9.59 -4.50 -38.11
CA VAL A 107 -8.67 -5.09 -37.14
C VAL A 107 -9.36 -5.14 -35.78
N GLN A 108 -9.39 -6.31 -35.16
CA GLN A 108 -10.00 -6.50 -33.86
C GLN A 108 -8.95 -6.33 -32.75
N SER A 109 -9.24 -5.51 -31.74
CA SER A 109 -8.39 -5.37 -30.54
C SER A 109 -8.31 -6.68 -29.74
N CYS A 110 -7.21 -6.85 -29.02
CA CYS A 110 -7.00 -7.92 -28.04
C CYS A 110 -6.33 -7.34 -26.79
N SER A 111 -6.46 -7.99 -25.64
CA SER A 111 -5.99 -7.42 -24.37
C SER A 111 -4.71 -8.09 -23.84
N LEU A 112 -4.44 -9.33 -24.26
CA LEU A 112 -3.34 -10.13 -23.74
C LEU A 112 -2.24 -10.30 -24.80
N TYR A 113 -1.11 -9.64 -24.60
CA TYR A 113 0.00 -9.64 -25.56
C TYR A 113 0.53 -11.05 -25.81
N LEU A 114 0.81 -11.39 -27.08
CA LEU A 114 1.25 -12.71 -27.54
C LEU A 114 0.28 -13.86 -27.24
N ASP A 115 -0.96 -13.57 -26.83
CA ASP A 115 -2.00 -14.58 -26.76
C ASP A 115 -2.28 -15.16 -28.15
N GLU A 116 -2.61 -16.45 -28.20
CA GLU A 116 -2.86 -17.18 -29.43
C GLU A 116 -4.22 -17.88 -29.39
N ARG A 117 -4.97 -17.77 -30.49
CA ARG A 117 -6.24 -18.49 -30.64
C ARG A 117 -6.43 -19.02 -32.05
N CYS A 118 -7.25 -20.06 -32.17
CA CYS A 118 -7.58 -20.67 -33.45
C CYS A 118 -9.01 -20.26 -33.88
N ASP A 119 -9.11 -19.34 -34.83
CA ASP A 119 -10.39 -18.83 -35.34
C ASP A 119 -10.63 -19.37 -36.76
N GLY A 120 -11.55 -20.32 -36.90
CA GLY A 120 -11.94 -20.84 -38.22
C GLY A 120 -10.78 -21.48 -39.01
N GLY A 121 -9.76 -21.99 -38.33
CA GLY A 121 -8.57 -22.61 -38.94
C GLY A 121 -7.41 -21.63 -39.17
N THR A 122 -7.60 -20.35 -38.85
CA THR A 122 -6.53 -19.35 -38.84
C THR A 122 -5.99 -19.19 -37.42
N LEU A 123 -4.68 -19.36 -37.27
CA LEU A 123 -3.98 -19.02 -36.04
C LEU A 123 -3.91 -17.49 -35.95
N ARG A 124 -4.48 -16.92 -34.90
CA ARG A 124 -4.40 -15.49 -34.58
C ARG A 124 -3.45 -15.30 -33.41
N ARG A 125 -2.59 -14.30 -33.48
CA ARG A 125 -1.73 -13.87 -32.37
C ARG A 125 -2.01 -12.42 -32.01
N CYS A 126 -2.16 -12.12 -30.72
CA CYS A 126 -2.30 -10.76 -30.23
C CYS A 126 -0.94 -10.04 -30.30
N ALA A 127 -0.83 -9.04 -31.17
CA ALA A 127 0.43 -8.36 -31.46
C ALA A 127 0.26 -6.83 -31.41
N VAL A 128 1.38 -6.12 -31.37
CA VAL A 128 1.37 -4.64 -31.41
C VAL A 128 0.99 -4.18 -32.81
N TYR A 129 -0.01 -3.32 -32.88
CA TYR A 129 -0.53 -2.70 -34.08
C TYR A 129 -0.40 -1.18 -33.96
N ASP A 130 0.06 -0.54 -35.04
CA ASP A 130 0.13 0.90 -35.16
C ASP A 130 -1.00 1.41 -36.07
N PRO A 131 -2.06 2.01 -35.50
CA PRO A 131 -3.17 2.57 -36.27
C PRO A 131 -2.75 3.69 -37.23
N ALA A 132 -1.65 4.40 -36.96
CA ALA A 132 -1.19 5.49 -37.81
C ALA A 132 -0.55 4.99 -39.12
N THR A 133 0.07 3.81 -39.09
CA THR A 133 0.67 3.16 -40.27
C THR A 133 -0.17 1.99 -40.81
N GLU A 134 -1.28 1.68 -40.13
CA GLU A 134 -2.17 0.56 -40.40
C GLU A 134 -1.45 -0.81 -40.45
N ALA A 135 -0.38 -0.98 -39.68
CA ALA A 135 0.51 -2.13 -39.74
C ALA A 135 0.81 -2.73 -38.36
N PHE A 136 1.09 -4.03 -38.34
CA PHE A 136 1.67 -4.69 -37.16
C PHE A 136 3.15 -4.31 -37.03
N VAL A 137 3.60 -4.18 -35.78
CA VAL A 137 4.95 -3.73 -35.43
C VAL A 137 5.79 -4.95 -35.03
N ASP A 138 6.79 -5.28 -35.85
CA ASP A 138 7.68 -6.42 -35.60
C ASP A 138 8.64 -6.18 -34.43
N ASP A 139 9.09 -4.93 -34.25
CA ASP A 139 10.02 -4.50 -33.18
C ASP A 139 9.41 -3.29 -32.44
N PRO A 140 8.47 -3.53 -31.50
CA PRO A 140 7.85 -2.46 -30.74
C PRO A 140 8.85 -1.75 -29.84
N ASP A 141 8.51 -0.52 -29.43
CA ASP A 141 9.30 0.23 -28.43
C ASP A 141 9.60 -0.68 -27.21
N PRO A 142 10.87 -0.78 -26.75
CA PRO A 142 11.23 -1.72 -25.69
C PRO A 142 10.45 -1.51 -24.39
N LEU A 143 10.11 -0.27 -24.04
CA LEU A 143 9.33 0.01 -22.83
C LEU A 143 7.88 -0.40 -23.00
N LEU A 144 7.30 -0.13 -24.17
CA LEU A 144 5.95 -0.61 -24.51
C LEU A 144 5.86 -2.14 -24.48
N ARG A 145 6.82 -2.82 -25.10
CA ARG A 145 6.90 -4.28 -25.12
C ARG A 145 6.94 -4.84 -23.70
N ARG A 146 7.76 -4.25 -22.83
CA ARG A 146 7.90 -4.67 -21.43
C ARG A 146 6.61 -4.44 -20.64
N ALA A 147 5.92 -3.31 -20.86
CA ALA A 147 4.64 -3.05 -20.19
C ALA A 147 3.61 -4.12 -20.54
N PHE A 148 3.54 -4.50 -21.81
CA PHE A 148 2.66 -5.57 -22.26
C PHE A 148 3.04 -6.96 -21.75
N LEU A 149 4.33 -7.27 -21.60
CA LEU A 149 4.79 -8.53 -20.99
C LEU A 149 4.42 -8.61 -19.51
N PHE A 150 4.65 -7.54 -18.74
CA PHE A 150 4.30 -7.49 -17.32
C PHE A 150 2.79 -7.54 -17.10
N ASP A 151 2.00 -6.82 -17.90
CA ASP A 151 0.54 -6.94 -17.90
C ASP A 151 0.08 -8.37 -18.21
N ARG A 152 0.72 -9.04 -19.18
CA ARG A 152 0.41 -10.42 -19.55
C ARG A 152 0.67 -11.38 -18.40
N TRP A 153 1.87 -11.35 -17.82
CA TRP A 153 2.20 -12.28 -16.75
C TRP A 153 1.36 -12.06 -15.51
N ARG A 154 1.00 -10.81 -15.22
CA ARG A 154 0.04 -10.53 -14.15
C ARG A 154 -1.28 -11.24 -14.39
N ASP A 155 -1.86 -11.06 -15.58
CA ASP A 155 -3.18 -11.62 -15.92
C ASP A 155 -3.16 -13.16 -15.97
N LEU A 156 -2.05 -13.75 -16.43
CA LEU A 156 -1.94 -15.22 -16.57
C LEU A 156 -1.58 -15.94 -15.26
N TYR A 157 -0.71 -15.35 -14.44
CA TYR A 157 -0.01 -16.11 -13.39
C TYR A 157 -0.15 -15.53 -11.99
N ASN A 158 -0.54 -14.26 -11.87
CA ASN A 158 -0.56 -13.53 -10.60
C ASN A 158 -1.95 -12.96 -10.25
N SER A 159 -3.02 -13.35 -10.96
CA SER A 159 -4.39 -12.85 -10.70
C SER A 159 -5.43 -13.96 -10.40
N PRO A 160 -5.16 -14.93 -9.50
CA PRO A 160 -6.14 -15.96 -9.13
C PRO A 160 -7.44 -15.34 -8.66
N ASP A 161 -8.55 -15.87 -9.15
CA ASP A 161 -9.88 -15.41 -8.75
C ASP A 161 -10.07 -13.87 -8.89
N GLY A 162 -9.28 -13.22 -9.76
CA GLY A 162 -9.27 -11.75 -9.93
C GLY A 162 -8.39 -10.98 -8.92
N GLN A 163 -7.77 -11.66 -7.95
CA GLN A 163 -6.95 -11.04 -6.91
C GLN A 163 -5.47 -11.01 -7.34
N ALA A 164 -4.82 -9.84 -7.28
CA ALA A 164 -3.39 -9.77 -7.56
C ALA A 164 -2.56 -10.29 -6.38
N VAL A 165 -1.72 -11.30 -6.60
CA VAL A 165 -0.88 -11.95 -5.59
C VAL A 165 0.45 -12.49 -6.15
N ASP A 166 1.39 -12.81 -5.27
CA ASP A 166 2.67 -13.41 -5.64
C ASP A 166 2.52 -14.89 -5.98
N ARG A 167 3.32 -15.35 -6.94
CA ARG A 167 3.35 -16.73 -7.41
C ARG A 167 4.55 -17.47 -6.83
N ASP A 168 4.31 -18.54 -6.07
CA ASP A 168 5.38 -19.43 -5.61
C ASP A 168 5.58 -20.60 -6.59
N PHE A 169 6.84 -20.94 -6.84
CA PHE A 169 7.23 -22.07 -7.70
C PHE A 169 7.57 -23.31 -6.86
N ALA A 170 7.30 -24.48 -7.42
CA ALA A 170 7.66 -25.77 -6.85
C ALA A 170 9.19 -26.01 -6.86
N VAL A 171 9.90 -25.38 -7.80
CA VAL A 171 11.35 -25.41 -7.93
C VAL A 171 11.85 -24.01 -8.30
N ALA A 172 13.01 -23.63 -7.77
CA ALA A 172 13.66 -22.37 -8.09
C ALA A 172 13.86 -22.20 -9.61
N VAL A 173 13.49 -21.04 -10.15
CA VAL A 173 13.56 -20.72 -11.59
C VAL A 173 14.74 -19.81 -11.88
N ALA A 174 15.70 -20.30 -12.65
CA ALA A 174 16.89 -19.53 -13.04
C ALA A 174 16.54 -18.29 -13.89
N PRO A 175 17.36 -17.22 -13.85
CA PRO A 175 17.23 -16.09 -14.77
C PRO A 175 17.19 -16.50 -16.24
N GLY A 176 16.28 -15.92 -17.02
CA GLY A 176 16.16 -16.14 -18.46
C GLY A 176 15.57 -17.50 -18.86
N THR A 177 15.06 -18.29 -17.91
CA THR A 177 14.24 -19.47 -18.23
C THR A 177 13.04 -19.03 -19.07
N PRO A 178 12.71 -19.71 -20.19
CA PRO A 178 11.63 -19.30 -21.07
C PRO A 178 10.24 -19.55 -20.48
N GLU A 179 9.25 -18.72 -20.83
CA GLU A 179 7.84 -18.86 -20.37
C GLU A 179 7.23 -20.23 -20.68
N SER A 180 7.63 -20.85 -21.79
CA SER A 180 7.22 -22.23 -22.14
C SER A 180 7.67 -23.30 -21.14
N GLU A 181 8.58 -22.96 -20.24
CA GLU A 181 9.09 -23.84 -19.18
C GLU A 181 8.57 -23.42 -17.80
N TRP A 182 8.79 -22.17 -17.37
CA TRP A 182 8.35 -21.72 -16.04
C TRP A 182 6.85 -21.45 -15.95
N GLY A 183 6.18 -21.14 -17.07
CA GLY A 183 4.75 -20.85 -17.12
C GLY A 183 3.86 -22.10 -17.15
N ARG A 184 4.43 -23.30 -16.96
CA ARG A 184 3.69 -24.56 -16.94
C ARG A 184 2.97 -24.73 -15.61
N PRO A 185 1.72 -25.25 -15.59
CA PRO A 185 0.99 -25.52 -14.35
C PRO A 185 1.78 -26.30 -13.30
N GLU A 186 2.60 -27.27 -13.71
CA GLU A 186 3.39 -28.12 -12.80
C GLU A 186 4.57 -27.38 -12.14
N ALA A 187 4.93 -26.19 -12.63
CA ALA A 187 5.97 -25.37 -12.04
C ALA A 187 5.51 -24.62 -10.79
N PHE A 188 4.19 -24.50 -10.55
CA PHE A 188 3.63 -23.68 -9.49
C PHE A 188 3.38 -24.48 -8.21
N ALA A 189 3.79 -23.92 -7.07
CA ALA A 189 3.49 -24.48 -5.73
C ALA A 189 2.22 -23.89 -5.14
N GLY A 190 1.96 -22.60 -5.37
CA GLY A 190 0.81 -21.92 -4.80
C GLY A 190 0.94 -20.41 -4.92
N TYR A 191 0.36 -19.71 -3.95
CA TYR A 191 0.32 -18.26 -3.90
C TYR A 191 0.86 -17.77 -2.55
N PHE A 192 1.55 -16.64 -2.59
CA PHE A 192 2.02 -15.94 -1.39
C PHE A 192 1.49 -14.51 -1.35
N GLY A 193 1.61 -13.87 -0.18
CA GLY A 193 1.25 -12.47 -0.03
C GLY A 193 -0.25 -12.19 -0.15
N THR A 194 -1.08 -13.24 -0.06
CA THR A 194 -2.54 -13.12 -0.05
C THR A 194 -3.05 -12.20 1.08
N GLY A 195 -2.25 -11.99 2.13
CA GLY A 195 -2.54 -10.99 3.16
C GLY A 195 -2.67 -9.56 2.65
N ASP A 196 -2.05 -9.23 1.52
CA ASP A 196 -2.02 -7.88 0.94
C ASP A 196 -2.72 -7.83 -0.43
N GLY A 197 -3.51 -8.86 -0.75
CA GLY A 197 -4.25 -8.96 -2.01
C GLY A 197 -5.15 -7.74 -2.28
N GLY A 198 -5.71 -7.10 -1.24
CA GLY A 198 -6.55 -5.91 -1.37
C GLY A 198 -5.82 -4.70 -1.97
N ILE A 199 -4.65 -4.35 -1.42
CA ILE A 199 -3.82 -3.26 -1.96
C ILE A 199 -3.31 -3.63 -3.35
N TRP A 200 -2.89 -4.89 -3.53
CA TRP A 200 -2.28 -5.36 -4.77
C TRP A 200 -3.24 -5.37 -5.95
N THR A 201 -4.47 -5.80 -5.70
CA THR A 201 -5.56 -5.79 -6.68
C THR A 201 -5.91 -4.37 -7.07
N GLY A 202 -5.94 -3.45 -6.09
CA GLY A 202 -6.17 -2.02 -6.34
C GLY A 202 -5.13 -1.40 -7.29
N TRP A 203 -3.83 -1.61 -7.03
CA TRP A 203 -2.76 -1.09 -7.89
C TRP A 203 -2.66 -1.78 -9.24
N SER A 204 -3.01 -3.06 -9.32
CA SER A 204 -3.16 -3.74 -10.61
C SER A 204 -4.29 -3.13 -11.44
N THR A 205 -5.40 -2.79 -10.77
CA THR A 205 -6.52 -2.07 -11.37
C THR A 205 -6.09 -0.67 -11.85
N VAL A 206 -5.26 0.06 -11.08
CA VAL A 206 -4.66 1.33 -11.54
C VAL A 206 -3.91 1.15 -12.86
N ALA A 207 -3.08 0.11 -13.00
CA ALA A 207 -2.37 -0.15 -14.25
C ALA A 207 -3.32 -0.39 -15.44
N ALA A 208 -4.39 -1.17 -15.23
CA ALA A 208 -5.39 -1.43 -16.27
C ALA A 208 -6.17 -0.17 -16.69
N ILE A 209 -6.54 0.66 -15.71
CA ILE A 209 -7.20 1.95 -15.93
C ILE A 209 -6.29 2.89 -16.74
N LEU A 210 -5.04 3.03 -16.32
CA LEU A 210 -4.08 3.90 -16.99
C LEU A 210 -3.84 3.43 -18.43
N ARG A 211 -3.64 2.13 -18.64
CA ARG A 211 -3.52 1.55 -19.99
C ARG A 211 -4.73 1.88 -20.85
N TYR A 212 -5.95 1.58 -20.38
CA TYR A 212 -7.17 1.87 -21.15
C TYR A 212 -7.31 3.36 -21.47
N SER A 213 -6.96 4.24 -20.52
CA SER A 213 -7.00 5.69 -20.75
C SER A 213 -6.11 6.14 -21.92
N GLN A 214 -5.05 5.38 -22.23
CA GLN A 214 -4.11 5.68 -23.31
C GLN A 214 -4.41 4.93 -24.60
N THR A 215 -4.87 3.68 -24.53
CA THR A 215 -5.09 2.86 -25.72
C THR A 215 -6.49 3.03 -26.31
N GLY A 216 -7.50 3.31 -25.48
CA GLY A 216 -8.89 3.53 -25.91
C GLY A 216 -9.61 2.30 -26.49
N THR A 217 -8.92 1.18 -26.70
CA THR A 217 -9.48 0.03 -27.41
C THR A 217 -10.57 -0.69 -26.62
N GLU A 218 -11.50 -1.33 -27.33
CA GLU A 218 -12.56 -2.12 -26.70
C GLU A 218 -12.03 -3.29 -25.84
N ALA A 219 -10.96 -3.97 -26.27
CA ALA A 219 -10.38 -5.06 -25.48
C ALA A 219 -9.75 -4.55 -24.17
N ASP A 220 -9.12 -3.38 -24.19
CA ASP A 220 -8.57 -2.78 -22.97
C ASP A 220 -9.66 -2.19 -22.06
N TYR A 221 -10.78 -1.72 -22.62
CA TYR A 221 -11.97 -1.38 -21.83
C TYR A 221 -12.47 -2.61 -21.06
N GLN A 222 -12.68 -3.73 -21.74
CA GLN A 222 -13.18 -4.97 -21.13
C GLN A 222 -12.22 -5.51 -20.06
N ARG A 223 -10.91 -5.43 -20.32
CA ARG A 223 -9.87 -5.79 -19.34
C ARG A 223 -9.93 -4.90 -18.09
N MET A 224 -10.02 -3.59 -18.27
CA MET A 224 -10.13 -2.62 -17.17
C MET A 224 -11.42 -2.86 -16.37
N GLU A 225 -12.55 -2.99 -17.05
CA GLU A 225 -13.84 -3.25 -16.42
C GLU A 225 -13.82 -4.55 -15.60
N GLN A 226 -13.21 -5.62 -16.12
CA GLN A 226 -13.06 -6.87 -15.38
C GLN A 226 -12.27 -6.69 -14.08
N GLN A 227 -11.12 -6.00 -14.13
CA GLN A 227 -10.34 -5.75 -12.91
C GLN A 227 -11.08 -4.88 -11.88
N VAL A 228 -11.92 -3.94 -12.36
CA VAL A 228 -12.80 -3.18 -11.46
C VAL A 228 -13.85 -4.09 -10.81
N ARG A 229 -14.43 -5.05 -11.56
CA ARG A 229 -15.33 -6.07 -10.98
C ARG A 229 -14.60 -6.93 -9.95
N ASP A 230 -13.37 -7.31 -10.22
CA ASP A 230 -12.56 -8.11 -9.29
C ASP A 230 -12.29 -7.33 -8.00
N MET A 231 -11.90 -6.05 -8.09
CA MET A 231 -11.73 -5.17 -6.93
C MET A 231 -13.04 -4.98 -6.14
N VAL A 232 -14.18 -4.82 -6.82
CA VAL A 232 -15.50 -4.73 -6.16
C VAL A 232 -15.89 -6.06 -5.51
N THR A 233 -15.52 -7.20 -6.11
CA THR A 233 -15.78 -8.53 -5.56
C THR A 233 -15.13 -8.70 -4.19
N MET A 234 -13.95 -8.10 -3.97
CA MET A 234 -13.29 -8.08 -2.66
C MET A 234 -14.12 -7.40 -1.56
N TYR A 235 -15.07 -6.52 -1.89
CA TYR A 235 -16.07 -6.04 -0.94
C TYR A 235 -17.26 -7.01 -0.85
N GLU A 236 -17.78 -7.47 -1.99
CA GLU A 236 -19.01 -8.28 -2.06
C GLU A 236 -18.91 -9.62 -1.31
N VAL A 237 -17.74 -10.25 -1.30
CA VAL A 237 -17.51 -11.54 -0.59
C VAL A 237 -17.75 -11.46 0.92
N THR A 238 -17.70 -10.26 1.52
CA THR A 238 -18.01 -10.07 2.94
C THR A 238 -19.51 -10.10 3.23
N GLY A 239 -20.33 -9.72 2.24
CA GLY A 239 -21.74 -9.38 2.45
C GLY A 239 -21.98 -8.12 3.30
N ILE A 240 -20.96 -7.28 3.48
CA ILE A 240 -20.96 -6.08 4.34
C ILE A 240 -20.50 -4.88 3.48
N PRO A 241 -21.42 -4.00 3.03
CA PRO A 241 -21.06 -2.87 2.18
C PRO A 241 -20.00 -1.97 2.84
N GLY A 242 -18.93 -1.69 2.11
CA GLY A 242 -17.81 -0.88 2.59
C GLY A 242 -16.80 -1.59 3.48
N TYR A 243 -16.90 -2.91 3.65
CA TYR A 243 -15.87 -3.71 4.34
C TYR A 243 -15.04 -4.47 3.28
N LEU A 244 -13.77 -4.11 3.13
CA LEU A 244 -12.85 -4.78 2.20
C LEU A 244 -12.23 -6.03 2.84
N VAL A 245 -12.01 -7.09 2.06
CA VAL A 245 -11.21 -8.24 2.54
C VAL A 245 -9.73 -8.09 2.25
N ARG A 246 -8.89 -8.77 3.04
CA ARG A 246 -7.49 -8.99 2.65
C ARG A 246 -7.40 -9.94 1.45
N THR A 247 -8.16 -11.04 1.52
CA THR A 247 -8.28 -12.04 0.45
C THR A 247 -9.55 -12.88 0.60
N HIS A 248 -9.99 -13.49 -0.49
CA HIS A 248 -10.94 -14.62 -0.48
C HIS A 248 -10.31 -15.90 -1.06
N TYR A 249 -10.74 -17.05 -0.57
CA TYR A 249 -10.19 -18.35 -0.90
C TYR A 249 -11.23 -19.47 -0.75
N LEU A 250 -10.93 -20.63 -1.33
CA LEU A 250 -11.73 -21.85 -1.16
C LEU A 250 -11.03 -22.82 -0.22
N LEU A 251 -11.66 -23.15 0.91
CA LEU A 251 -11.18 -24.19 1.84
C LEU A 251 -11.67 -25.56 1.37
N LEU A 252 -10.77 -26.37 0.82
CA LEU A 252 -11.06 -27.71 0.32
C LEU A 252 -10.80 -28.80 1.37
N PRO A 253 -11.47 -29.97 1.26
CA PRO A 253 -11.14 -31.14 2.07
C PRO A 253 -9.69 -31.60 1.86
N ALA A 254 -9.11 -32.24 2.88
CA ALA A 254 -7.78 -32.84 2.79
C ALA A 254 -7.67 -33.79 1.58
N GLY A 255 -6.62 -33.63 0.78
CA GLY A 255 -6.35 -34.45 -0.41
C GLY A 255 -7.07 -34.03 -1.69
N ALA A 256 -7.83 -32.92 -1.68
CA ALA A 256 -8.34 -32.31 -2.90
C ALA A 256 -7.20 -31.80 -3.79
N PRO A 257 -7.37 -31.78 -5.14
CA PRO A 257 -6.33 -31.32 -6.04
C PRO A 257 -6.00 -29.84 -5.84
N ASN A 258 -4.76 -29.48 -6.11
CA ASN A 258 -4.36 -28.07 -6.26
C ASN A 258 -4.71 -27.57 -7.66
N SER A 259 -5.08 -26.31 -7.77
CA SER A 259 -5.26 -25.62 -9.05
C SER A 259 -4.42 -24.35 -9.02
N PRO A 260 -3.58 -24.12 -10.03
CA PRO A 260 -2.81 -22.89 -10.10
C PRO A 260 -3.69 -21.65 -10.35
N ASP A 261 -4.97 -21.79 -10.70
CA ASP A 261 -5.84 -20.67 -11.08
C ASP A 261 -6.63 -20.07 -9.91
N HIS A 262 -6.60 -20.71 -8.73
CA HIS A 262 -7.46 -20.37 -7.59
C HIS A 262 -6.66 -20.22 -6.30
N VAL A 263 -7.15 -19.37 -5.38
CA VAL A 263 -6.60 -19.31 -4.01
C VAL A 263 -7.24 -20.43 -3.18
N LEU A 264 -6.47 -21.49 -2.95
CA LEU A 264 -6.95 -22.70 -2.25
C LEU A 264 -6.28 -22.87 -0.88
N ARG A 265 -7.03 -23.38 0.08
CA ARG A 265 -6.56 -23.86 1.39
C ARG A 265 -7.10 -25.27 1.62
N TRP A 266 -6.48 -26.04 2.51
CA TRP A 266 -6.90 -27.43 2.78
C TRP A 266 -7.16 -27.68 4.26
N GLU A 267 -8.23 -28.43 4.54
CA GLU A 267 -8.49 -28.98 5.86
C GLU A 267 -7.28 -29.79 6.35
N GLY A 268 -6.85 -29.56 7.59
CA GLY A 268 -5.75 -30.28 8.23
C GLY A 268 -4.38 -29.61 8.11
N SER A 269 -4.12 -28.78 7.09
CA SER A 269 -2.94 -27.90 7.02
C SER A 269 -3.26 -26.45 7.36
N PHE A 270 -4.51 -26.03 7.15
CA PHE A 270 -5.00 -24.71 7.50
C PHE A 270 -5.58 -24.67 8.91
N THR A 271 -5.17 -23.69 9.71
CA THR A 271 -5.77 -23.38 11.01
C THR A 271 -6.49 -22.03 10.90
N PRO A 272 -7.83 -22.01 10.77
CA PRO A 272 -8.59 -20.78 10.75
C PRO A 272 -8.37 -19.99 12.04
N ASN A 273 -8.26 -18.68 11.93
CA ASN A 273 -8.23 -17.78 13.08
C ASN A 273 -9.47 -16.88 13.11
N HIS A 274 -9.49 -15.92 14.04
CA HIS A 274 -10.62 -15.02 14.21
C HIS A 274 -10.77 -13.96 13.09
N HIS A 275 -9.96 -14.03 12.04
CA HIS A 275 -10.11 -13.21 10.83
C HIS A 275 -10.74 -13.98 9.67
N ASP A 276 -10.84 -15.31 9.76
CA ASP A 276 -11.39 -16.15 8.71
C ASP A 276 -12.91 -16.34 8.85
N ARG A 277 -13.65 -16.06 7.78
CA ARG A 277 -15.13 -16.03 7.79
C ARG A 277 -15.70 -16.69 6.54
N LEU A 278 -16.93 -17.19 6.66
CA LEU A 278 -17.68 -17.72 5.52
C LEU A 278 -18.09 -16.59 4.56
N ILE A 279 -18.02 -16.87 3.26
CA ILE A 279 -18.77 -16.07 2.27
C ILE A 279 -20.25 -16.47 2.42
N PRO A 280 -21.16 -15.55 2.80
CA PRO A 280 -22.50 -15.93 3.24
C PRO A 280 -23.41 -16.45 2.12
N ASN A 281 -23.38 -15.83 0.94
CA ASN A 281 -24.21 -16.22 -0.23
C ASN A 281 -23.36 -16.18 -1.51
N PRO A 282 -22.39 -17.10 -1.68
CA PRO A 282 -21.46 -17.09 -2.79
C PRO A 282 -22.16 -17.17 -4.17
N GLU A 283 -23.32 -17.80 -4.25
CA GLU A 283 -24.11 -17.94 -5.47
C GLU A 283 -24.77 -16.64 -5.95
N THR A 284 -24.79 -15.59 -5.12
CA THR A 284 -25.36 -14.28 -5.48
C THR A 284 -24.29 -13.28 -5.94
N ILE A 285 -23.02 -13.69 -5.96
CA ILE A 285 -21.89 -12.83 -6.32
C ILE A 285 -21.52 -13.12 -7.77
N ASP A 286 -21.98 -12.25 -8.68
CA ASP A 286 -21.91 -12.47 -10.13
C ASP A 286 -20.48 -12.75 -10.66
N ASN A 287 -19.47 -12.14 -10.03
CA ASN A 287 -18.07 -12.21 -10.46
C ASN A 287 -17.23 -13.20 -9.62
N LEU A 288 -17.87 -14.01 -8.77
CA LEU A 288 -17.16 -15.05 -8.00
C LEU A 288 -16.91 -16.28 -8.89
N PRO A 289 -15.69 -16.85 -8.91
CA PRO A 289 -15.40 -18.02 -9.74
C PRO A 289 -16.29 -19.23 -9.40
N ALA A 290 -16.74 -19.94 -10.44
CA ALA A 290 -17.69 -21.04 -10.30
C ALA A 290 -17.22 -22.15 -9.34
N ILE A 291 -15.90 -22.36 -9.18
CA ILE A 291 -15.34 -23.34 -8.23
C ILE A 291 -15.83 -23.12 -6.79
N TYR A 292 -16.16 -21.89 -6.39
CA TYR A 292 -16.65 -21.57 -5.05
C TYR A 292 -18.03 -22.22 -4.78
N THR A 293 -18.86 -22.39 -5.81
CA THR A 293 -20.18 -23.04 -5.69
C THR A 293 -20.20 -24.47 -6.26
N GLU A 294 -19.42 -24.71 -7.30
CA GLU A 294 -19.41 -25.93 -8.10
C GLU A 294 -18.36 -26.95 -7.63
N GLY A 295 -17.31 -26.52 -6.93
CA GLY A 295 -16.17 -27.35 -6.54
C GLY A 295 -15.23 -27.65 -7.70
N ILE A 296 -14.16 -28.38 -7.40
CA ILE A 296 -13.13 -28.75 -8.38
C ILE A 296 -13.20 -30.24 -8.71
N ALA A 297 -13.18 -30.60 -9.99
CA ALA A 297 -13.09 -31.99 -10.42
C ALA A 297 -11.63 -32.44 -10.45
N ASP A 298 -11.33 -33.62 -9.90
CA ASP A 298 -10.03 -34.26 -10.08
C ASP A 298 -9.95 -35.06 -11.39
N ALA A 299 -8.79 -35.69 -11.63
CA ALA A 299 -8.52 -36.48 -12.83
C ALA A 299 -9.47 -37.69 -13.01
N ASP A 300 -10.09 -38.17 -11.93
CA ASP A 300 -11.06 -39.27 -11.94
C ASP A 300 -12.51 -38.76 -12.08
N GLY A 301 -12.71 -37.44 -12.20
CA GLY A 301 -14.02 -36.79 -12.30
C GLY A 301 -14.75 -36.67 -10.96
N LYS A 302 -14.10 -36.93 -9.83
CA LYS A 302 -14.68 -36.69 -8.51
C LYS A 302 -14.65 -35.19 -8.24
N VAL A 303 -15.82 -34.64 -7.92
CA VAL A 303 -15.98 -33.23 -7.54
C VAL A 303 -15.71 -33.05 -6.05
N TRP A 304 -14.74 -32.21 -5.74
CA TRP A 304 -14.36 -31.77 -4.40
C TRP A 304 -15.03 -30.43 -4.12
N LYS A 305 -16.06 -30.46 -3.26
CA LYS A 305 -16.72 -29.25 -2.78
C LYS A 305 -15.91 -28.64 -1.65
N GLY A 306 -15.59 -27.35 -1.76
CA GLY A 306 -14.97 -26.58 -0.70
C GLY A 306 -15.96 -25.70 0.04
N THR A 307 -15.45 -24.99 1.05
CA THR A 307 -16.14 -23.94 1.78
C THR A 307 -15.60 -22.58 1.32
N PRO A 308 -16.42 -21.73 0.69
CA PRO A 308 -16.09 -20.34 0.36
C PRO A 308 -15.73 -19.52 1.61
N MET A 309 -14.51 -18.98 1.65
CA MET A 309 -13.99 -18.22 2.79
C MET A 309 -13.44 -16.87 2.35
N TRP A 310 -13.40 -15.94 3.29
CA TRP A 310 -12.64 -14.70 3.19
C TRP A 310 -11.89 -14.40 4.48
N LYS A 311 -10.83 -13.59 4.36
CA LYS A 311 -9.99 -13.16 5.47
C LYS A 311 -10.14 -11.66 5.70
N GLY A 312 -10.56 -11.29 6.91
CA GLY A 312 -10.72 -9.91 7.36
C GLY A 312 -9.42 -9.26 7.82
N ARG A 313 -9.55 -8.30 8.75
CA ARG A 313 -8.46 -7.41 9.19
C ARG A 313 -7.83 -6.61 8.05
N PRO A 314 -8.62 -5.94 7.19
CA PRO A 314 -8.05 -5.00 6.24
C PRO A 314 -7.39 -3.87 7.01
N SER A 315 -6.07 -3.72 6.90
CA SER A 315 -5.41 -2.53 7.39
C SER A 315 -5.67 -1.36 6.42
N ILE A 316 -5.20 -0.18 6.80
CA ILE A 316 -5.42 1.05 6.03
C ILE A 316 -4.88 0.93 4.60
N ASP A 317 -3.71 0.29 4.44
CA ASP A 317 -3.02 0.03 3.19
C ASP A 317 -3.88 -0.74 2.17
N GLN A 318 -4.63 -1.77 2.58
CA GLN A 318 -5.50 -2.50 1.65
C GLN A 318 -6.60 -1.61 1.08
N ASN A 319 -7.06 -0.59 1.81
CA ASN A 319 -8.06 0.36 1.32
C ASN A 319 -7.47 1.42 0.38
N THR A 320 -6.16 1.67 0.42
CA THR A 320 -5.52 2.69 -0.44
C THR A 320 -5.56 2.33 -1.92
N GLY A 321 -5.50 1.03 -2.24
CA GLY A 321 -5.68 0.52 -3.60
C GLY A 321 -7.01 0.96 -4.23
N PRO A 322 -8.17 0.55 -3.67
CA PRO A 322 -9.48 0.98 -4.17
C PRO A 322 -9.74 2.49 -4.01
N MET A 323 -9.20 3.15 -2.98
CA MET A 323 -9.26 4.61 -2.87
C MET A 323 -8.53 5.32 -4.01
N THR A 324 -7.52 4.69 -4.61
CA THR A 324 -6.82 5.24 -5.78
C THR A 324 -7.55 4.84 -7.07
N SER A 325 -7.83 3.54 -7.26
CA SER A 325 -8.31 3.01 -8.53
C SER A 325 -9.77 3.30 -8.84
N LEU A 326 -10.68 3.18 -7.87
CA LEU A 326 -12.11 3.27 -8.12
C LEU A 326 -12.61 4.70 -8.48
N PRO A 327 -12.13 5.81 -7.89
CA PRO A 327 -12.52 7.14 -8.38
C PRO A 327 -12.07 7.39 -9.82
N MET A 328 -10.90 6.88 -10.22
CA MET A 328 -10.40 6.97 -11.59
C MET A 328 -11.26 6.14 -12.55
N ALA A 329 -11.61 4.91 -12.18
CA ALA A 329 -12.44 4.03 -13.00
C ALA A 329 -13.87 4.56 -13.17
N TYR A 330 -14.44 5.17 -12.13
CA TYR A 330 -15.87 5.54 -12.10
C TYR A 330 -16.30 6.36 -13.32
N GLY A 331 -15.48 7.32 -13.75
CA GLY A 331 -15.79 8.15 -14.94
C GLY A 331 -15.62 7.42 -16.29
N LEU A 332 -14.87 6.32 -16.32
CA LEU A 332 -14.56 5.53 -17.51
C LEU A 332 -15.53 4.38 -17.77
N LEU A 333 -16.21 3.90 -16.73
CA LEU A 333 -17.13 2.76 -16.82
C LEU A 333 -18.37 3.08 -17.66
N ARG A 334 -18.83 2.08 -18.41
CA ARG A 334 -20.13 2.11 -19.11
C ARG A 334 -21.23 1.38 -18.34
N ASP A 335 -20.86 0.45 -17.45
CA ASP A 335 -21.81 -0.26 -16.59
C ASP A 335 -22.21 0.59 -15.38
N GLU A 336 -23.43 1.14 -15.43
CA GLU A 336 -24.03 1.92 -14.35
C GLU A 336 -24.28 1.11 -13.07
N GLY A 337 -24.53 -0.20 -13.19
CA GLY A 337 -24.65 -1.10 -12.05
C GLY A 337 -23.32 -1.24 -11.31
N LEU A 338 -22.21 -1.37 -12.04
CA LEU A 338 -20.87 -1.41 -11.46
C LEU A 338 -20.50 -0.07 -10.80
N LYS A 339 -20.84 1.07 -11.43
CA LYS A 339 -20.70 2.40 -10.80
C LYS A 339 -21.46 2.49 -9.49
N GLN A 340 -22.70 1.99 -9.45
CA GLN A 340 -23.50 2.00 -8.23
C GLN A 340 -22.87 1.12 -7.14
N LYS A 341 -22.27 -0.02 -7.49
CA LYS A 341 -21.54 -0.87 -6.53
C LYS A 341 -20.29 -0.16 -5.96
N ILE A 342 -19.54 0.57 -6.79
CA ILE A 342 -18.41 1.41 -6.34
C ILE A 342 -18.90 2.48 -5.36
N ALA A 343 -19.90 3.27 -5.79
CA ALA A 343 -20.46 4.34 -4.98
C ALA A 343 -20.94 3.80 -3.63
N THR A 344 -21.66 2.68 -3.63
CA THR A 344 -22.16 2.04 -2.42
C THR A 344 -21.01 1.65 -1.50
N ASN A 345 -20.02 0.88 -1.98
CA ASN A 345 -18.96 0.40 -1.08
C ASN A 345 -18.10 1.52 -0.50
N LEU A 346 -17.63 2.48 -1.33
CA LEU A 346 -16.77 3.55 -0.81
C LEU A 346 -17.51 4.55 0.07
N THR A 347 -18.78 4.82 -0.20
CA THR A 347 -19.59 5.66 0.70
C THR A 347 -19.91 4.96 2.01
N CYS A 348 -20.23 3.66 1.98
CA CYS A 348 -20.47 2.89 3.19
C CYS A 348 -19.19 2.72 4.01
N TYR A 349 -18.02 2.60 3.38
CA TYR A 349 -16.75 2.57 4.10
C TYR A 349 -16.58 3.83 4.95
N LEU A 350 -16.73 5.02 4.36
CA LEU A 350 -16.68 6.29 5.11
C LEU A 350 -17.74 6.36 6.22
N LYS A 351 -18.97 5.96 5.94
CA LYS A 351 -20.07 5.98 6.94
C LYS A 351 -19.88 4.97 8.07
N ARG A 352 -19.09 3.91 7.87
CA ARG A 352 -18.77 2.88 8.86
C ARG A 352 -17.66 3.27 9.82
N LEU A 353 -16.84 4.26 9.46
CA LEU A 353 -15.80 4.76 10.34
C LEU A 353 -16.42 5.37 11.59
N GLN A 354 -16.04 4.87 12.75
CA GLN A 354 -16.59 5.31 14.03
C GLN A 354 -15.69 6.37 14.67
N ARG A 355 -16.28 7.51 15.01
CA ARG A 355 -15.56 8.60 15.66
C ARG A 355 -15.13 8.22 17.07
N ILE A 356 -13.89 8.53 17.42
CA ILE A 356 -13.35 8.49 18.77
C ILE A 356 -12.77 9.87 19.12
N GLU A 357 -12.88 10.26 20.40
CA GLU A 357 -12.29 11.50 20.90
C GLU A 357 -11.47 11.26 22.16
N LEU A 358 -10.31 11.90 22.25
CA LEU A 358 -9.55 12.10 23.48
C LEU A 358 -9.62 13.59 23.79
N ILE A 359 -10.13 13.97 24.97
CA ILE A 359 -10.42 15.37 25.33
C ILE A 359 -9.73 15.81 26.62
N ASN A 360 -9.68 17.13 26.84
CA ASN A 360 -9.10 17.77 28.02
C ASN A 360 -7.61 17.44 28.25
N LEU A 361 -6.85 17.18 27.17
CA LEU A 361 -5.45 16.77 27.25
C LEU A 361 -4.57 17.80 27.98
N GLN A 362 -4.87 19.10 27.86
CA GLN A 362 -4.13 20.17 28.54
C GLN A 362 -4.27 20.13 30.06
N GLN A 363 -5.30 19.46 30.57
CA GLN A 363 -5.53 19.27 32.01
C GLN A 363 -4.72 18.08 32.55
N ASN A 364 -4.00 17.35 31.68
CA ASN A 364 -3.11 16.26 32.02
C ASN A 364 -1.71 16.49 31.41
N PRO A 365 -0.89 17.38 31.98
CA PRO A 365 0.39 17.78 31.39
C PRO A 365 1.38 16.61 31.26
N GLU A 366 1.36 15.63 32.17
CA GLU A 366 2.21 14.44 32.08
C GLU A 366 1.90 13.60 30.83
N LEU A 367 0.63 13.48 30.48
CA LEU A 367 0.19 12.79 29.26
C LEU A 367 0.60 13.56 28.01
N LEU A 368 0.38 14.88 28.01
CA LEU A 368 0.75 15.75 26.90
C LEU A 368 2.26 15.72 26.65
N ASP A 369 3.08 15.82 27.70
CA ASP A 369 4.53 15.69 27.63
C ASP A 369 4.93 14.33 27.05
N SER A 370 4.24 13.26 27.45
CA SER A 370 4.50 11.91 26.93
C SER A 370 4.10 11.77 25.45
N LEU A 371 2.99 12.38 25.02
CA LEU A 371 2.56 12.41 23.62
C LEU A 371 3.54 13.24 22.77
N VAL A 372 3.98 14.38 23.26
CA VAL A 372 4.99 15.22 22.58
C VAL A 372 6.33 14.48 22.50
N ALA A 373 6.76 13.81 23.57
CA ALA A 373 7.95 12.97 23.56
C ALA A 373 7.83 11.82 22.54
N TYR A 374 6.64 11.24 22.41
CA TYR A 374 6.34 10.21 21.42
C TYR A 374 6.46 10.73 19.97
N PHE A 375 5.89 11.89 19.68
CA PHE A 375 5.99 12.53 18.37
C PHE A 375 7.41 13.02 18.06
N ASN A 376 8.22 13.26 19.08
CA ASN A 376 9.65 13.52 18.97
C ASN A 376 10.51 12.27 18.76
N ILE A 377 9.94 11.06 18.67
CA ILE A 377 10.69 9.83 18.34
C ILE A 377 11.04 9.85 16.85
N GLY A 378 12.14 10.49 16.54
CA GLY A 378 12.59 10.72 15.18
C GLY A 378 13.12 12.13 15.00
N GLU A 379 13.40 12.49 13.76
CA GLU A 379 13.65 13.89 13.44
C GLU A 379 12.27 14.52 13.18
N LEU A 380 11.65 15.08 14.22
CA LEU A 380 10.40 15.82 14.05
C LEU A 380 10.70 17.07 13.22
N LYS A 381 10.31 17.05 11.95
CA LYS A 381 10.58 18.11 10.96
C LYS A 381 9.38 19.06 10.84
N LEU A 382 8.92 19.58 11.98
CA LEU A 382 7.90 20.62 11.99
C LEU A 382 8.50 21.94 11.50
N ASP A 383 7.80 22.58 10.57
CA ASP A 383 8.06 23.95 10.17
C ASP A 383 7.55 24.93 11.24
N PRO A 384 8.09 26.17 11.33
CA PRO A 384 7.69 27.12 12.37
C PRO A 384 6.21 27.50 12.38
N GLU A 385 5.50 27.27 11.28
CA GLU A 385 4.07 27.57 11.12
C GLU A 385 3.17 26.34 11.34
N ASP A 386 3.75 25.15 11.56
CA ASP A 386 2.99 23.93 11.77
C ASP A 386 2.22 23.94 13.10
N LEU A 387 1.24 23.05 13.19
CA LEU A 387 0.42 22.87 14.39
C LEU A 387 1.30 22.62 15.62
N ASP A 388 1.12 23.46 16.64
CA ASP A 388 1.78 23.28 17.93
C ASP A 388 1.14 22.12 18.70
N LEU A 389 1.76 20.94 18.60
CA LEU A 389 1.30 19.72 19.26
C LEU A 389 1.22 19.87 20.80
N THR A 390 1.96 20.83 21.39
CA THR A 390 1.91 21.11 22.84
C THR A 390 0.64 21.85 23.25
N LYS A 391 -0.13 22.38 22.30
CA LYS A 391 -1.41 23.06 22.57
C LYS A 391 -2.63 22.20 22.28
N LEU A 392 -2.43 20.91 21.95
CA LEU A 392 -3.53 19.98 21.72
C LEU A 392 -4.33 19.76 23.01
N ASP A 393 -5.62 20.07 22.97
CA ASP A 393 -6.57 19.71 24.04
C ASP A 393 -7.53 18.58 23.63
N ARG A 394 -7.66 18.35 22.32
CA ARG A 394 -8.54 17.34 21.73
C ARG A 394 -7.86 16.61 20.57
N ILE A 395 -7.93 15.28 20.59
CA ILE A 395 -7.58 14.42 19.44
C ILE A 395 -8.85 13.73 18.96
N VAL A 396 -9.07 13.74 17.66
CA VAL A 396 -10.20 13.09 17.00
C VAL A 396 -9.68 12.02 16.06
N GLY A 397 -10.22 10.81 16.20
CA GLY A 397 -9.94 9.67 15.34
C GLY A 397 -11.21 9.06 14.75
N TYR A 398 -11.04 8.26 13.72
CA TYR A 398 -12.06 7.51 13.02
C TYR A 398 -11.58 6.07 12.86
N VAL A 399 -12.29 5.11 13.46
CA VAL A 399 -11.87 3.70 13.51
C VAL A 399 -12.78 2.81 12.66
N HIS A 400 -12.19 1.87 11.93
CA HIS A 400 -12.95 0.84 11.23
C HIS A 400 -13.09 -0.40 12.13
N ARG A 401 -14.31 -0.69 12.55
CA ARG A 401 -14.59 -1.80 13.47
C ARG A 401 -14.37 -3.15 12.80
N GLN A 402 -13.62 -4.01 13.47
CA GLN A 402 -13.44 -5.40 13.07
C GLN A 402 -14.72 -6.19 13.32
N ILE A 403 -15.16 -6.96 12.31
CA ILE A 403 -16.10 -8.05 12.52
C ILE A 403 -15.35 -9.30 12.98
N ASN A 404 -15.74 -9.86 14.12
CA ASN A 404 -15.12 -11.06 14.66
C ASN A 404 -16.12 -11.98 15.39
N SER A 405 -15.68 -13.13 15.90
CA SER A 405 -16.59 -14.14 16.46
C SER A 405 -17.24 -13.70 17.76
N LEU A 406 -16.68 -12.68 18.43
CA LEU A 406 -17.23 -12.09 19.64
C LEU A 406 -18.32 -11.03 19.37
N ASN A 407 -18.38 -10.49 18.15
CA ASN A 407 -19.36 -9.45 17.78
C ASN A 407 -20.18 -9.78 16.51
N GLU A 408 -19.92 -10.88 15.82
CA GLU A 408 -20.55 -11.19 14.53
C GLU A 408 -22.09 -11.25 14.60
N ALA A 409 -22.63 -11.68 15.75
CA ALA A 409 -24.06 -11.77 15.97
C ALA A 409 -24.75 -10.40 16.11
N ASP A 410 -24.04 -9.37 16.56
CA ASP A 410 -24.54 -8.01 16.77
C ASP A 410 -23.88 -6.95 15.88
N PHE A 411 -22.94 -7.34 15.00
CA PHE A 411 -22.30 -6.46 14.04
C PHE A 411 -23.30 -5.99 12.98
N ASP A 412 -23.41 -4.68 12.79
CA ASP A 412 -24.28 -4.11 11.76
C ASP A 412 -23.71 -4.40 10.36
N ARG A 413 -24.40 -5.27 9.61
CA ARG A 413 -24.07 -5.65 8.23
C ARG A 413 -24.68 -4.69 7.19
N GLY A 414 -25.55 -3.77 7.58
CA GLY A 414 -26.14 -2.75 6.70
C GLY A 414 -25.18 -1.58 6.42
N CYS A 415 -25.48 -0.75 5.44
CA CYS A 415 -24.76 0.51 5.28
C CYS A 415 -25.34 1.54 6.27
N PRO A 416 -24.54 2.21 7.11
CA PRO A 416 -25.07 3.29 7.95
C PRO A 416 -25.66 4.41 7.10
N ASP A 417 -26.64 5.14 7.63
CA ASP A 417 -27.33 6.20 6.87
C ASP A 417 -26.48 7.47 6.75
N THR A 418 -25.70 7.79 7.79
CA THR A 418 -24.93 9.04 7.91
C THR A 418 -23.45 8.79 8.22
N VAL A 419 -22.58 9.74 7.87
CA VAL A 419 -21.22 9.78 8.42
C VAL A 419 -21.31 10.02 9.92
N GLN A 420 -20.45 9.38 10.70
CA GLN A 420 -20.52 9.46 12.16
C GLN A 420 -19.87 10.75 12.67
N LEU A 421 -20.70 11.70 13.13
CA LEU A 421 -20.26 12.93 13.80
C LEU A 421 -20.21 12.80 15.32
N GLU A 422 -21.09 11.97 15.89
CA GLU A 422 -21.12 11.73 17.33
C GLU A 422 -20.10 10.66 17.73
N PRO A 423 -19.28 10.90 18.77
CA PRO A 423 -18.26 9.94 19.16
C PRO A 423 -18.90 8.64 19.64
N TRP A 424 -18.44 7.52 19.07
CA TRP A 424 -18.71 6.18 19.59
C TRP A 424 -18.00 5.97 20.94
N ARG A 425 -16.83 6.60 21.12
CA ARG A 425 -16.04 6.56 22.34
C ARG A 425 -15.42 7.93 22.62
N VAL A 426 -15.56 8.40 23.86
CA VAL A 426 -14.87 9.58 24.39
C VAL A 426 -14.01 9.11 25.54
N ILE A 427 -12.75 9.54 25.56
CA ILE A 427 -11.78 9.26 26.62
C ILE A 427 -11.36 10.61 27.19
N ASP A 428 -11.76 10.89 28.43
CA ASP A 428 -11.51 12.18 29.08
C ASP A 428 -10.23 12.13 29.91
N ALA A 429 -9.24 12.96 29.57
CA ALA A 429 -7.95 12.99 30.27
C ALA A 429 -8.03 13.48 31.73
N THR A 430 -9.19 14.01 32.15
CA THR A 430 -9.47 14.42 33.54
C THR A 430 -10.11 13.32 34.38
N ASP A 431 -10.58 12.23 33.77
CA ASP A 431 -11.25 11.15 34.51
C ASP A 431 -10.23 10.23 35.20
N ASP A 432 -10.59 9.73 36.39
CA ASP A 432 -9.81 8.75 37.14
C ASP A 432 -9.67 7.41 36.37
N SER A 433 -10.60 7.14 35.43
CA SER A 433 -10.57 5.97 34.54
C SER A 433 -9.73 6.16 33.27
N PHE A 434 -9.21 7.36 33.00
CA PHE A 434 -8.54 7.72 31.74
C PHE A 434 -7.56 6.64 31.25
N ALA A 435 -6.62 6.24 32.10
CA ALA A 435 -5.59 5.26 31.76
C ALA A 435 -6.17 3.88 31.39
N LEU A 436 -7.28 3.48 32.02
CA LEU A 436 -7.94 2.20 31.75
C LEU A 436 -8.74 2.25 30.44
N GLU A 437 -9.38 3.37 30.14
CA GLU A 437 -10.14 3.55 28.90
C GLU A 437 -9.22 3.67 27.69
N LEU A 438 -8.11 4.40 27.87
CA LEU A 438 -7.04 4.46 26.88
C LEU A 438 -6.47 3.06 26.64
N LEU A 439 -6.20 2.27 27.70
CA LEU A 439 -5.77 0.88 27.58
C LEU A 439 -6.76 0.04 26.79
N ALA A 440 -8.06 0.20 27.05
CA ALA A 440 -9.09 -0.56 26.36
C ALA A 440 -9.12 -0.22 24.86
N LEU A 441 -9.05 1.07 24.49
CA LEU A 441 -8.96 1.48 23.07
C LEU A 441 -7.74 0.89 22.38
N VAL A 442 -6.62 0.98 23.06
CA VAL A 442 -5.34 0.49 22.62
C VAL A 442 -5.35 -1.02 22.41
N GLN A 443 -5.93 -1.74 23.36
CA GLN A 443 -6.20 -3.15 23.26
C GLN A 443 -7.16 -3.48 22.10
N ASP A 444 -8.13 -2.63 21.81
CA ASP A 444 -9.01 -2.82 20.66
C ASP A 444 -8.27 -2.70 19.31
N PHE A 445 -7.11 -2.03 19.27
CA PHE A 445 -6.21 -2.03 18.10
C PHE A 445 -5.28 -3.24 18.03
N ASP A 446 -5.18 -4.04 19.10
CA ASP A 446 -4.40 -5.27 19.09
C ASP A 446 -5.15 -6.35 18.30
N VAL A 447 -4.47 -6.78 17.26
CA VAL A 447 -4.95 -7.59 16.16
C VAL A 447 -4.70 -9.10 16.34
N ASP A 448 -3.89 -9.46 17.33
CA ASP A 448 -3.58 -10.86 17.63
C ASP A 448 -4.58 -11.44 18.63
N ALA A 449 -5.06 -10.59 19.56
CA ALA A 449 -6.10 -10.95 20.50
C ALA A 449 -7.49 -10.58 19.97
N GLU A 450 -8.38 -11.58 19.87
CA GLU A 450 -9.77 -11.33 19.49
C GLU A 450 -10.51 -10.53 20.60
N ARG A 451 -11.10 -9.39 20.23
CA ARG A 451 -11.84 -8.53 21.15
C ARG A 451 -13.18 -8.09 20.59
N LYS A 452 -14.20 -8.01 21.44
CA LYS A 452 -15.54 -7.58 21.02
C LYS A 452 -15.54 -6.20 20.34
N GLN A 453 -14.70 -5.29 20.83
CA GLN A 453 -14.57 -3.94 20.28
C GLN A 453 -13.38 -3.77 19.33
N GLY A 454 -12.83 -4.87 18.81
CA GLY A 454 -11.68 -4.87 17.91
C GLY A 454 -11.84 -3.90 16.73
N VAL A 455 -10.69 -3.38 16.29
CA VAL A 455 -10.54 -2.39 15.22
C VAL A 455 -9.58 -2.95 14.19
N ASP A 456 -9.93 -2.82 12.90
CA ASP A 456 -9.06 -3.25 11.81
C ASP A 456 -7.98 -2.20 11.49
N HIS A 457 -8.37 -0.93 11.45
CA HIS A 457 -7.50 0.23 11.23
C HIS A 457 -8.18 1.53 11.68
N TYR A 458 -7.45 2.63 11.63
CA TYR A 458 -7.88 3.93 12.11
C TYR A 458 -7.28 5.08 11.29
N TYR A 459 -7.91 6.24 11.39
CA TYR A 459 -7.42 7.54 10.93
C TYR A 459 -7.46 8.52 12.10
N PHE A 460 -6.40 9.29 12.33
CA PHE A 460 -6.37 10.39 13.29
C PHE A 460 -6.18 11.73 12.57
N PRO A 461 -7.20 12.19 11.81
CA PRO A 461 -7.08 13.36 10.95
C PRO A 461 -6.85 14.69 11.70
N SER A 462 -7.01 14.72 13.02
CA SER A 462 -6.71 15.92 13.83
C SER A 462 -5.23 16.08 14.16
N ILE A 463 -4.38 15.06 13.92
CA ILE A 463 -2.96 15.08 14.28
C ILE A 463 -2.02 14.42 13.25
N ARG A 464 -2.53 13.57 12.34
CA ARG A 464 -1.73 12.88 11.32
C ARG A 464 -2.05 13.45 9.94
N GLY A 465 -1.08 14.12 9.30
CA GLY A 465 -1.28 14.76 8.00
C GLY A 465 -1.70 13.80 6.88
N GLY A 466 -1.13 12.59 6.82
CA GLY A 466 -1.55 11.56 5.87
C GLY A 466 -3.01 11.12 6.06
N ASP A 467 -3.43 10.94 7.31
CA ASP A 467 -4.80 10.55 7.66
C ASP A 467 -5.80 11.68 7.38
N ALA A 468 -5.41 12.93 7.64
CA ALA A 468 -6.16 14.13 7.30
C ALA A 468 -6.44 14.16 5.79
N MET A 469 -5.39 13.96 4.98
CA MET A 469 -5.52 13.87 3.52
C MET A 469 -6.44 12.71 3.10
N HIS A 470 -6.26 11.50 3.65
CA HIS A 470 -7.10 10.35 3.30
C HIS A 470 -8.57 10.60 3.60
N MET A 471 -8.90 11.20 4.75
CA MET A 471 -10.28 11.52 5.12
C MET A 471 -10.88 12.59 4.22
N MET A 472 -10.11 13.63 3.85
CA MET A 472 -10.56 14.64 2.89
C MET A 472 -10.80 14.04 1.49
N HIS A 473 -9.92 13.13 1.06
CA HIS A 473 -10.08 12.40 -0.20
C HIS A 473 -11.31 11.49 -0.19
N LEU A 474 -11.54 10.72 0.89
CA LEU A 474 -12.71 9.86 1.05
C LEU A 474 -14.02 10.65 0.96
N ALA A 475 -14.10 11.79 1.66
CA ALA A 475 -15.27 12.67 1.60
C ALA A 475 -15.50 13.22 0.19
N SER A 476 -14.42 13.62 -0.51
CA SER A 476 -14.50 14.16 -1.86
C SER A 476 -14.91 13.12 -2.90
N MET A 477 -14.40 11.90 -2.80
CA MET A 477 -14.81 10.77 -3.65
C MET A 477 -16.27 10.42 -3.42
N ALA A 478 -16.71 10.33 -2.17
CA ALA A 478 -18.10 10.07 -1.82
C ALA A 478 -19.05 11.13 -2.42
N TYR A 479 -18.66 12.41 -2.36
CA TYR A 479 -19.38 13.49 -3.02
C TYR A 479 -19.38 13.34 -4.54
N TYR A 480 -18.23 13.02 -5.16
CA TYR A 480 -18.13 12.81 -6.61
C TYR A 480 -19.07 11.69 -7.11
N PHE A 481 -19.20 10.60 -6.36
CA PHE A 481 -20.05 9.48 -6.77
C PHE A 481 -21.55 9.75 -6.61
N THR A 482 -21.94 10.61 -5.68
CA THR A 482 -23.34 10.71 -5.23
C THR A 482 -23.96 12.10 -5.38
N GLY A 483 -23.15 13.15 -5.35
CA GLY A 483 -23.58 14.53 -5.19
C GLY A 483 -24.27 14.82 -3.86
N ASP A 484 -24.19 13.92 -2.87
CA ASP A 484 -24.87 14.07 -1.58
C ASP A 484 -24.13 15.10 -0.71
N GLU A 485 -24.84 16.17 -0.36
CA GLU A 485 -24.35 17.29 0.43
C GLU A 485 -23.79 16.89 1.80
N MET A 486 -24.20 15.75 2.36
CA MET A 486 -23.62 15.25 3.61
C MET A 486 -22.10 15.11 3.55
N TYR A 487 -21.56 14.62 2.42
CA TYR A 487 -20.11 14.42 2.29
C TYR A 487 -19.36 15.74 2.14
N ARG A 488 -19.97 16.71 1.45
CA ARG A 488 -19.42 18.06 1.34
C ARG A 488 -19.42 18.79 2.67
N SER A 489 -20.51 18.69 3.44
CA SER A 489 -20.57 19.22 4.80
C SER A 489 -19.59 18.51 5.73
N PHE A 490 -19.47 17.20 5.65
CA PHE A 490 -18.45 16.47 6.42
C PHE A 490 -17.02 16.95 6.08
N LEU A 491 -16.72 17.19 4.80
CA LEU A 491 -15.43 17.75 4.40
C LEU A 491 -15.20 19.16 4.96
N TYR A 492 -16.09 20.10 4.71
CA TYR A 492 -15.83 21.51 5.04
C TYR A 492 -16.14 21.86 6.49
N ASP A 493 -17.25 21.37 7.04
CA ASP A 493 -17.70 21.76 8.37
C ASP A 493 -16.96 20.96 9.44
N GLU A 494 -16.81 19.65 9.24
CA GLU A 494 -16.16 18.78 10.21
C GLU A 494 -14.65 18.67 9.99
N LEU A 495 -14.20 18.12 8.86
CA LEU A 495 -12.76 17.89 8.65
C LEU A 495 -11.97 19.20 8.57
N ILE A 496 -12.36 20.13 7.70
CA ILE A 496 -11.60 21.38 7.50
C ILE A 496 -11.90 22.39 8.61
N GLY A 497 -13.18 22.62 8.94
CA GLY A 497 -13.59 23.67 9.87
C GLY A 497 -13.41 23.33 11.35
N ASN A 498 -13.71 22.09 11.76
CA ASN A 498 -13.66 21.69 13.18
C ASN A 498 -12.34 20.98 13.56
N LEU A 499 -11.77 20.20 12.63
CA LEU A 499 -10.53 19.43 12.86
C LEU A 499 -9.29 20.05 12.23
N ASN A 500 -9.41 21.16 11.52
CA ASN A 500 -8.31 21.86 10.84
C ASN A 500 -7.47 20.93 9.95
N THR A 501 -8.09 19.99 9.24
CA THR A 501 -7.36 18.98 8.46
C THR A 501 -6.43 19.56 7.39
N LEU A 502 -6.67 20.79 6.90
CA LEU A 502 -5.73 21.49 6.04
C LEU A 502 -4.42 21.84 6.76
N GLU A 503 -4.51 22.36 7.99
CA GLU A 503 -3.33 22.67 8.80
C GLU A 503 -2.61 21.39 9.25
N VAL A 504 -3.37 20.34 9.57
CA VAL A 504 -2.79 19.04 9.95
C VAL A 504 -2.09 18.39 8.77
N MET A 505 -2.61 18.54 7.54
CA MET A 505 -1.99 18.02 6.31
C MET A 505 -0.57 18.58 6.08
N HIS A 506 -0.28 19.82 6.51
CA HIS A 506 1.06 20.42 6.51
C HIS A 506 2.07 19.66 7.37
N THR A 507 1.66 18.69 8.18
CA THR A 507 2.57 17.86 9.00
C THR A 507 2.85 16.48 8.40
N ALA A 508 2.36 16.18 7.19
CA ALA A 508 2.43 14.83 6.63
C ALA A 508 3.87 14.30 6.48
N GLY A 509 4.84 15.18 6.19
CA GLY A 509 6.26 14.87 6.09
C GLY A 509 7.06 15.16 7.35
N ALA A 510 6.41 15.65 8.42
CA ALA A 510 7.08 15.99 9.68
C ALA A 510 7.54 14.75 10.46
N PHE A 511 6.85 13.62 10.29
CA PHE A 511 7.11 12.36 10.99
C PHE A 511 7.96 11.41 10.14
N ASP A 512 9.17 11.84 9.84
CA ASP A 512 10.10 11.09 8.98
C ASP A 512 11.19 10.40 9.82
N LEU A 513 11.20 9.07 9.78
CA LEU A 513 12.27 8.29 10.40
C LEU A 513 13.54 8.30 9.53
N PRO A 514 14.74 8.35 10.13
CA PRO A 514 15.98 8.09 9.40
C PRO A 514 15.90 6.80 8.58
N LYS A 515 16.50 6.78 7.39
CA LYS A 515 16.46 5.61 6.49
C LYS A 515 16.93 4.29 7.12
N PHE A 516 17.80 4.34 8.11
CA PHE A 516 18.28 3.16 8.86
C PHE A 516 17.20 2.57 9.78
N CYS A 517 16.24 3.39 10.22
CA CYS A 517 15.05 2.93 10.95
C CYS A 517 13.98 2.34 10.02
N LYS A 518 14.04 2.62 8.70
CA LYS A 518 12.95 2.31 7.77
C LYS A 518 13.21 1.01 7.06
N LYS A 519 12.43 -0.02 7.38
CA LYS A 519 12.40 -1.26 6.59
C LYS A 519 11.44 -1.15 5.41
N TYR A 520 10.31 -0.48 5.63
CA TYR A 520 9.30 -0.21 4.63
C TYR A 520 9.15 1.29 4.46
N TYR A 521 9.09 1.73 3.22
CA TYR A 521 8.84 3.14 2.90
C TYR A 521 7.34 3.38 2.78
N GLY A 522 6.57 2.39 2.31
CA GLY A 522 5.11 2.40 2.37
C GLY A 522 4.45 3.57 1.62
N ASP A 523 5.24 4.33 0.86
CA ASP A 523 4.87 5.61 0.26
C ASP A 523 3.60 5.54 -0.59
N GLN A 524 3.33 4.40 -1.25
CA GLN A 524 2.13 4.19 -2.06
C GLN A 524 0.82 4.24 -1.26
N ILE A 525 0.88 4.02 0.06
CA ILE A 525 -0.29 4.08 0.96
C ILE A 525 -0.87 5.49 0.95
N THR A 526 -0.01 6.51 1.04
CA THR A 526 -0.45 7.91 1.15
C THR A 526 -0.36 8.61 -0.20
N PHE A 527 0.72 8.39 -0.93
CA PHE A 527 1.01 9.16 -2.14
C PHE A 527 0.07 8.85 -3.31
N GLY A 528 -0.28 7.57 -3.53
CA GLY A 528 -1.24 7.18 -4.57
C GLY A 528 -2.62 7.83 -4.37
N PRO A 529 -3.24 7.70 -3.18
CA PRO A 529 -4.49 8.41 -2.87
C PRO A 529 -4.38 9.94 -2.95
N TRP A 530 -3.27 10.54 -2.53
CA TRP A 530 -3.07 12.00 -2.64
C TRP A 530 -3.00 12.44 -4.10
N TRP A 531 -2.28 11.69 -4.94
CA TRP A 531 -2.25 11.91 -6.38
C TRP A 531 -3.66 11.79 -6.98
N ALA A 532 -4.43 10.75 -6.64
CA ALA A 532 -5.81 10.60 -7.10
C ALA A 532 -6.70 11.77 -6.63
N PHE A 533 -6.50 12.26 -5.39
CA PHE A 533 -7.23 13.39 -4.84
C PHE A 533 -6.97 14.69 -5.64
N LEU A 534 -5.72 14.95 -6.01
CA LEU A 534 -5.36 16.09 -6.85
C LEU A 534 -6.07 16.07 -8.20
N HIS A 535 -6.21 14.90 -8.83
CA HIS A 535 -6.92 14.76 -10.11
C HIS A 535 -8.45 14.72 -9.94
N LEU A 536 -8.95 14.51 -8.73
CA LEU A 536 -10.39 14.57 -8.45
C LEU A 536 -10.87 16.02 -8.31
N LEU A 537 -10.04 16.89 -7.72
CA LEU A 537 -10.37 18.29 -7.45
C LEU A 537 -10.22 19.16 -8.71
N ASP A 538 -11.22 19.99 -8.97
CA ASP A 538 -11.13 21.08 -9.95
C ASP A 538 -10.43 22.32 -9.32
N ASP A 539 -10.15 23.34 -10.13
CA ASP A 539 -9.52 24.60 -9.71
C ASP A 539 -10.28 25.22 -8.52
N SER A 540 -9.62 25.21 -7.36
CA SER A 540 -10.19 25.63 -6.08
C SER A 540 -9.09 25.87 -5.03
N PRO A 541 -9.35 26.68 -4.00
CA PRO A 541 -8.41 26.88 -2.89
C PRO A 541 -8.01 25.58 -2.18
N LEU A 542 -8.93 24.60 -2.12
CA LEU A 542 -8.64 23.28 -1.58
C LEU A 542 -7.59 22.56 -2.43
N ARG A 543 -7.75 22.55 -3.77
CA ARG A 543 -6.76 21.96 -4.68
C ARG A 543 -5.40 22.63 -4.52
N ASP A 544 -5.35 23.96 -4.43
CA ASP A 544 -4.10 24.70 -4.29
C ASP A 544 -3.35 24.32 -3.00
N ALA A 545 -4.07 24.20 -1.88
CA ALA A 545 -3.49 23.74 -0.61
C ALA A 545 -2.97 22.29 -0.70
N VAL A 546 -3.78 21.38 -1.24
CA VAL A 546 -3.41 19.97 -1.43
C VAL A 546 -2.20 19.83 -2.37
N ALA A 547 -2.11 20.65 -3.41
CA ALA A 547 -0.99 20.66 -4.36
C ALA A 547 0.31 21.18 -3.73
N LYS A 548 0.21 22.26 -2.94
CA LYS A 548 1.34 22.82 -2.20
C LYS A 548 1.94 21.77 -1.25
N ASP A 549 1.10 21.10 -0.47
CA ASP A 549 1.58 20.12 0.52
C ASP A 549 2.06 18.82 -0.10
N PHE A 550 1.50 18.45 -1.25
CA PHE A 550 2.06 17.36 -2.04
C PHE A 550 3.51 17.65 -2.46
N HIS A 551 3.86 18.92 -2.71
CA HIS A 551 5.24 19.33 -2.96
C HIS A 551 6.05 19.42 -1.66
N ASP A 552 5.60 20.20 -0.69
CA ASP A 552 6.39 20.55 0.50
C ASP A 552 6.55 19.36 1.46
N GLU A 553 5.46 18.66 1.77
CA GLU A 553 5.45 17.58 2.75
C GLU A 553 5.77 16.23 2.10
N MET A 554 5.04 15.85 1.07
CA MET A 554 5.22 14.52 0.48
C MET A 554 6.49 14.45 -0.35
N TRP A 555 6.64 15.32 -1.35
CA TRP A 555 7.79 15.24 -2.26
C TRP A 555 9.11 15.61 -1.58
N ARG A 556 9.23 16.82 -1.01
CA ARG A 556 10.51 17.33 -0.51
C ARG A 556 10.99 16.63 0.76
N LYS A 557 10.11 16.34 1.71
CA LYS A 557 10.51 15.72 2.99
C LYS A 557 10.62 14.20 2.91
N LEU A 558 9.77 13.52 2.13
CA LEU A 558 9.70 12.05 2.13
C LEU A 558 10.24 11.38 0.86
N LEU A 559 9.82 11.81 -0.33
CA LEU A 559 9.94 10.97 -1.54
C LEU A 559 11.16 11.27 -2.41
N MET A 560 11.58 12.53 -2.48
CA MET A 560 12.71 12.95 -3.31
C MET A 560 13.98 12.11 -3.05
N PRO A 561 14.36 11.78 -1.79
CA PRO A 561 15.55 10.96 -1.53
C PRO A 561 15.41 9.50 -1.99
N ALA A 562 14.19 8.98 -2.10
CA ALA A 562 13.92 7.57 -2.41
C ALA A 562 14.05 7.24 -3.92
N ARG A 563 14.09 8.27 -4.79
CA ARG A 563 14.18 8.15 -6.26
C ARG A 563 13.20 7.12 -6.83
N ASN A 564 11.93 7.36 -6.59
CA ASN A 564 10.89 6.41 -6.89
C ASN A 564 10.23 6.73 -8.23
N VAL A 565 10.44 5.87 -9.23
CA VAL A 565 10.02 6.16 -10.61
C VAL A 565 8.53 6.50 -10.72
N ASP A 566 7.65 5.73 -10.07
CA ASP A 566 6.21 5.99 -10.14
C ASP A 566 5.84 7.33 -9.48
N PHE A 567 6.44 7.63 -8.32
CA PHE A 567 6.14 8.85 -7.62
C PHE A 567 6.75 10.09 -8.25
N GLU A 568 7.94 9.98 -8.84
CA GLU A 568 8.54 11.05 -9.62
C GLU A 568 7.68 11.39 -10.85
N ILE A 569 7.10 10.38 -11.52
CA ILE A 569 6.17 10.57 -12.63
C ILE A 569 4.87 11.24 -12.17
N MET A 570 4.27 10.75 -11.09
CA MET A 570 3.05 11.34 -10.50
C MET A 570 3.28 12.77 -10.05
N TYR A 571 4.40 13.07 -9.38
CA TYR A 571 4.79 14.41 -8.96
C TYR A 571 4.97 15.35 -10.16
N ALA A 572 5.77 14.93 -11.15
CA ALA A 572 6.01 15.74 -12.33
C ALA A 572 4.76 15.96 -13.20
N GLY A 573 3.81 15.04 -13.15
CA GLY A 573 2.58 15.08 -13.95
C GLY A 573 1.38 15.75 -13.28
N ALA A 574 1.24 15.64 -11.95
CA ALA A 574 0.06 16.12 -11.24
C ALA A 574 0.11 17.61 -10.86
N LEU A 575 1.32 18.14 -10.66
CA LEU A 575 1.50 19.51 -10.17
C LEU A 575 1.84 20.48 -11.29
N ASP A 576 1.33 21.70 -11.14
CA ASP A 576 1.68 22.82 -12.01
C ASP A 576 3.16 23.20 -11.83
N PRO A 577 3.86 23.67 -12.89
CA PRO A 577 5.27 24.01 -12.80
C PRO A 577 5.62 25.12 -11.79
N GLU A 578 4.64 25.92 -11.38
CA GLU A 578 4.81 26.95 -10.34
C GLU A 578 4.89 26.36 -8.92
N VAL A 579 4.35 25.16 -8.73
CA VAL A 579 4.39 24.42 -7.45
C VAL A 579 5.49 23.36 -7.48
N ALA A 580 5.61 22.59 -8.56
CA ALA A 580 6.63 21.52 -8.67
C ALA A 580 8.01 22.07 -9.08
N LEU A 581 8.70 22.68 -8.13
CA LEU A 581 10.00 23.33 -8.36
C LEU A 581 11.09 22.36 -8.86
N ASP A 582 11.02 21.09 -8.44
CA ASP A 582 11.97 20.03 -8.83
C ASP A 582 11.50 19.18 -10.02
N ARG A 583 10.42 19.58 -10.70
CA ARG A 583 9.76 18.79 -11.76
C ARG A 583 10.71 18.27 -12.83
N ALA A 584 11.64 19.11 -13.29
CA ALA A 584 12.56 18.75 -14.36
C ALA A 584 13.57 17.66 -13.92
N GLU A 585 14.08 17.76 -12.69
CA GLU A 585 15.01 16.78 -12.12
C GLU A 585 14.30 15.45 -11.85
N ALA A 586 13.13 15.50 -11.20
CA ALA A 586 12.29 14.33 -10.94
C ALA A 586 11.96 13.59 -12.23
N LEU A 587 11.49 14.31 -13.26
CA LEU A 587 11.14 13.70 -14.54
C LEU A 587 12.34 13.08 -15.25
N SER A 588 13.48 13.76 -15.27
CA SER A 588 14.69 13.22 -15.91
C SER A 588 15.14 11.93 -15.21
N GLY A 589 15.20 11.95 -13.87
CA GLY A 589 15.58 10.79 -13.07
C GLY A 589 14.64 9.60 -13.28
N ALA A 590 13.33 9.85 -13.31
CA ALA A 590 12.33 8.83 -13.50
C ALA A 590 12.43 8.14 -14.86
N LEU A 591 12.61 8.92 -15.94
CA LEU A 591 12.70 8.37 -17.29
C LEU A 591 13.98 7.58 -17.51
N ASP A 592 15.09 8.03 -16.92
CA ASP A 592 16.36 7.30 -16.93
C ASP A 592 16.21 5.96 -16.18
N ASP A 593 15.65 5.97 -14.97
CA ASP A 593 15.46 4.76 -14.16
C ASP A 593 14.43 3.81 -14.77
N LEU A 594 13.33 4.32 -15.35
CA LEU A 594 12.29 3.52 -16.03
C LEU A 594 12.87 2.68 -17.18
N SER A 595 13.89 3.19 -17.87
CA SER A 595 14.54 2.47 -18.96
C SER A 595 15.18 1.15 -18.50
N TRP A 596 15.60 1.10 -17.24
CA TRP A 596 16.25 -0.04 -16.58
C TRP A 596 15.30 -0.84 -15.67
N MET A 597 14.04 -0.43 -15.50
CA MET A 597 13.08 -1.23 -14.74
C MET A 597 12.62 -2.46 -15.54
N GLY A 598 12.52 -3.61 -14.89
CA GLY A 598 12.08 -4.85 -15.56
C GLY A 598 12.34 -6.09 -14.72
N GLY A 599 12.69 -7.17 -15.40
CA GLY A 599 13.24 -8.37 -14.78
C GLY A 599 14.57 -8.10 -14.08
N ASN A 600 14.88 -8.94 -13.09
CA ASN A 600 15.96 -8.69 -12.13
C ASN A 600 17.00 -9.81 -12.05
N GLY A 601 16.98 -10.74 -13.00
CA GLY A 601 17.91 -11.85 -13.04
C GLY A 601 19.37 -11.43 -13.21
N GLY A 602 19.65 -10.30 -13.87
CA GLY A 602 21.02 -9.85 -14.10
C GLY A 602 21.78 -9.49 -12.83
N ALA A 603 21.08 -9.01 -11.80
CA ALA A 603 21.72 -8.63 -10.56
C ALA A 603 22.33 -9.85 -9.85
N SER A 604 21.70 -11.03 -9.94
CA SER A 604 22.27 -12.28 -9.41
C SER A 604 23.33 -12.91 -10.32
N GLN A 605 23.43 -12.46 -11.58
CA GLN A 605 24.44 -12.91 -12.55
C GLN A 605 25.65 -11.97 -12.64
N GLY A 606 25.65 -10.86 -11.89
CA GLY A 606 26.74 -9.88 -11.91
C GLY A 606 26.68 -8.92 -13.11
N ASP A 607 25.54 -8.77 -13.77
CA ASP A 607 25.30 -7.89 -14.91
C ASP A 607 23.90 -7.23 -14.86
N ALA A 608 23.59 -6.53 -13.75
CA ALA A 608 22.26 -6.00 -13.44
C ALA A 608 21.66 -5.08 -14.53
N PHE A 609 22.50 -4.45 -15.34
CA PHE A 609 22.09 -3.51 -16.40
C PHE A 609 22.13 -4.12 -17.80
N ASP A 610 22.31 -5.43 -17.97
CA ASP A 610 22.20 -6.04 -19.29
C ASP A 610 20.72 -6.08 -19.74
N ALA A 611 20.43 -5.45 -20.88
CA ALA A 611 19.08 -5.32 -21.42
C ALA A 611 18.36 -6.65 -21.64
N LYS A 612 19.09 -7.76 -21.80
CA LYS A 612 18.50 -9.10 -21.99
C LYS A 612 17.64 -9.57 -20.81
N TRP A 613 17.88 -9.01 -19.62
CA TRP A 613 17.14 -9.38 -18.39
C TRP A 613 15.87 -8.56 -18.18
N LEU A 614 15.74 -7.40 -18.83
CA LEU A 614 14.66 -6.47 -18.54
C LEU A 614 13.29 -7.00 -18.98
N ASP A 615 13.27 -7.89 -19.97
CA ASP A 615 12.09 -8.58 -20.48
C ASP A 615 11.88 -9.98 -19.85
N ASP A 616 12.53 -10.28 -18.72
CA ASP A 616 12.25 -11.46 -17.88
C ASP A 616 11.25 -11.07 -16.77
N PRO A 617 10.42 -11.98 -16.23
CA PRO A 617 9.55 -11.62 -15.11
C PRO A 617 10.39 -11.37 -13.86
N ARG A 618 9.82 -10.58 -12.95
CA ARG A 618 10.48 -10.26 -11.69
C ARG A 618 10.37 -11.41 -10.71
N ARG A 619 11.50 -11.88 -10.18
CA ARG A 619 11.55 -13.01 -9.25
C ARG A 619 12.43 -12.73 -8.03
N ALA A 620 12.27 -13.53 -6.97
CA ALA A 620 13.03 -13.38 -5.73
C ALA A 620 14.45 -13.99 -5.84
N TYR A 621 15.38 -13.28 -6.50
CA TYR A 621 16.80 -13.63 -6.54
C TYR A 621 17.59 -12.98 -5.40
N THR A 622 18.64 -13.66 -4.92
CA THR A 622 19.59 -13.04 -3.99
C THR A 622 20.36 -11.92 -4.68
N LEU A 623 20.52 -10.82 -3.98
CA LEU A 623 21.28 -9.67 -4.42
C LEU A 623 22.58 -9.60 -3.59
N ASP A 624 23.71 -9.94 -4.21
CA ASP A 624 25.01 -9.95 -3.55
C ASP A 624 25.46 -8.50 -3.25
N PRO A 625 25.72 -8.15 -1.97
CA PRO A 625 26.23 -6.84 -1.58
C PRO A 625 27.46 -6.38 -2.38
N ALA A 626 28.38 -7.30 -2.72
CA ALA A 626 29.57 -6.98 -3.50
C ALA A 626 29.22 -6.59 -4.94
N VAL A 627 28.21 -7.22 -5.54
CA VAL A 627 27.70 -6.86 -6.88
C VAL A 627 27.01 -5.50 -6.84
N VAL A 628 26.18 -5.26 -5.82
CA VAL A 628 25.51 -3.96 -5.63
C VAL A 628 26.52 -2.83 -5.56
N LEU A 629 27.54 -2.96 -4.70
CA LEU A 629 28.54 -1.92 -4.53
C LEU A 629 29.45 -1.75 -5.75
N ALA A 630 29.77 -2.84 -6.46
CA ALA A 630 30.58 -2.77 -7.67
C ALA A 630 29.85 -2.11 -8.85
N GLN A 631 28.51 -2.16 -8.86
CA GLN A 631 27.68 -1.61 -9.94
C GLN A 631 26.92 -0.34 -9.53
N ALA A 632 27.04 0.11 -8.28
CA ALA A 632 26.45 1.34 -7.83
C ALA A 632 26.99 2.54 -8.63
N PRO A 633 26.15 3.54 -8.96
CA PRO A 633 26.58 4.76 -9.63
C PRO A 633 27.79 5.45 -8.97
N ASP A 634 28.63 6.08 -9.78
CA ASP A 634 29.83 6.78 -9.33
C ASP A 634 29.53 7.74 -8.17
N GLY A 635 30.30 7.59 -7.08
CA GLY A 635 30.20 8.43 -5.90
C GLY A 635 29.17 7.96 -4.86
N GLN A 636 28.40 6.91 -5.14
CA GLN A 636 27.59 6.23 -4.13
C GLN A 636 28.47 5.29 -3.30
N LYS A 637 28.26 5.25 -1.99
CA LYS A 637 29.08 4.46 -1.07
C LYS A 637 28.26 3.87 0.07
N ALA A 638 28.75 2.77 0.62
CA ALA A 638 28.28 2.24 1.89
C ALA A 638 28.57 3.24 3.01
N VAL A 639 27.56 3.50 3.85
CA VAL A 639 27.63 4.37 5.02
C VAL A 639 26.94 3.70 6.20
N CYS A 640 27.53 3.91 7.38
CA CYS A 640 26.92 3.52 8.63
C CYS A 640 26.02 4.64 9.19
N PRO A 641 25.03 4.28 10.02
CA PRO A 641 24.24 5.29 10.72
C PRO A 641 25.15 6.22 11.54
N THR A 642 24.80 7.49 11.58
CA THR A 642 25.43 8.43 12.53
C THR A 642 24.95 8.13 13.94
N GLN A 643 25.65 8.62 14.97
CA GLN A 643 25.17 8.48 16.36
C GLN A 643 23.76 9.05 16.52
N ASN A 644 23.45 10.18 15.89
CA ASN A 644 22.11 10.74 15.89
C ASN A 644 21.06 9.79 15.27
N ASN A 645 21.42 9.02 14.24
CA ASN A 645 20.53 8.00 13.70
C ASN A 645 20.36 6.83 14.67
N VAL A 646 21.44 6.39 15.32
CA VAL A 646 21.39 5.36 16.36
C VAL A 646 20.47 5.81 17.50
N ASP A 647 20.68 7.02 18.02
CA ASP A 647 19.87 7.59 19.10
C ASP A 647 18.41 7.68 18.67
N ASN A 648 18.10 8.22 17.49
CA ASN A 648 16.72 8.34 17.01
C ASN A 648 16.04 6.99 16.82
N CYS A 649 16.76 5.99 16.30
CA CYS A 649 16.14 4.69 16.05
C CYS A 649 16.17 3.76 17.26
N SER A 650 17.04 3.98 18.23
CA SER A 650 17.08 3.23 19.50
C SER A 650 16.32 3.94 20.62
N ALA A 651 15.85 5.17 20.40
CA ALA A 651 15.07 5.94 21.34
C ALA A 651 13.92 5.11 21.91
N THR A 652 14.01 4.88 23.22
CA THR A 652 12.90 4.37 24.00
C THR A 652 12.07 5.57 24.45
N VAL A 653 10.75 5.48 24.35
CA VAL A 653 9.89 6.52 24.93
C VAL A 653 9.29 6.07 26.22
N ASN A 654 9.54 6.88 27.23
CA ASN A 654 8.86 6.75 28.48
C ASN A 654 7.49 7.41 28.37
N PHE A 655 6.44 6.61 28.27
CA PHE A 655 5.07 7.11 28.26
C PHE A 655 4.37 6.67 29.56
N LEU A 656 4.07 7.65 30.42
CA LEU A 656 3.47 7.43 31.75
C LEU A 656 4.27 6.47 32.66
N GLY A 657 5.60 6.54 32.63
CA GLY A 657 6.50 5.76 33.49
C GLY A 657 6.91 4.40 32.92
N VAL A 658 6.67 4.14 31.64
CA VAL A 658 6.98 2.88 30.96
C VAL A 658 7.77 3.16 29.70
N GLU A 659 8.89 2.46 29.56
CA GLU A 659 9.67 2.44 28.33
C GLU A 659 8.95 1.62 27.24
N LEU A 660 8.66 2.29 26.15
CA LEU A 660 8.21 1.71 24.91
C LEU A 660 9.39 1.03 24.21
N PRO A 661 9.22 -0.19 23.69
CA PRO A 661 10.20 -0.80 22.81
C PRO A 661 10.44 0.13 21.61
N ASN A 662 11.63 0.07 21.04
CA ASN A 662 11.95 0.89 19.88
C ASN A 662 10.87 0.69 18.79
N LEU A 663 10.33 1.79 18.29
CA LEU A 663 9.29 1.76 17.26
C LEU A 663 9.84 1.31 15.90
N THR A 664 11.15 1.34 15.74
CA THR A 664 11.80 1.37 14.43
C THR A 664 12.11 0.01 13.83
N GLY A 665 11.78 -1.09 14.53
CA GLY A 665 12.12 -2.42 14.04
C GLY A 665 13.61 -2.59 13.69
N TRP A 666 14.48 -1.71 14.22
CA TRP A 666 15.89 -1.62 13.86
C TRP A 666 16.52 -2.99 14.05
N GLY A 667 16.94 -3.59 12.93
CA GLY A 667 17.58 -4.90 12.92
C GLY A 667 19.00 -4.74 13.43
N THR A 668 19.24 -5.14 14.68
CA THR A 668 20.60 -5.45 15.14
C THR A 668 20.88 -6.94 14.99
N TYR A 669 22.13 -7.27 14.75
CA TYR A 669 22.63 -8.64 14.76
C TYR A 669 24.02 -8.68 15.39
N ALA A 670 24.46 -9.87 15.78
CA ALA A 670 25.82 -10.03 16.28
C ALA A 670 26.83 -9.71 15.17
N CYS A 671 27.77 -8.81 15.45
CA CYS A 671 28.78 -8.43 14.46
C CYS A 671 29.50 -9.66 13.90
N THR A 672 29.54 -9.74 12.57
CA THR A 672 30.19 -10.83 11.83
C THR A 672 31.65 -10.51 11.51
N GLY A 673 32.02 -9.23 11.59
CA GLY A 673 33.32 -8.71 11.16
C GLY A 673 33.36 -8.37 9.66
N SER A 674 32.21 -8.30 9.00
CA SER A 674 32.07 -7.85 7.61
C SER A 674 32.40 -6.37 7.47
N ASP A 675 32.90 -5.92 6.32
CA ASP A 675 33.11 -4.50 6.02
C ASP A 675 31.78 -3.71 5.92
N LEU A 676 30.65 -4.41 5.86
CA LEU A 676 29.30 -3.85 5.87
C LEU A 676 28.67 -3.83 7.26
N ASP A 677 29.37 -4.36 8.27
CA ASP A 677 28.93 -4.29 9.65
C ASP A 677 29.18 -2.90 10.22
N CYS A 678 28.10 -2.23 10.61
CA CYS A 678 28.15 -0.98 11.34
C CYS A 678 28.05 -1.25 12.83
N ASP A 679 29.20 -1.20 13.51
CA ASP A 679 29.33 -1.42 14.96
C ASP A 679 28.52 -0.38 15.75
N LEU A 680 27.60 -0.88 16.57
CA LEU A 680 26.74 -0.09 17.46
C LEU A 680 27.21 -0.17 18.92
N GLY A 681 28.30 -0.89 19.20
CA GLY A 681 28.78 -1.24 20.53
C GLY A 681 28.25 -2.59 21.01
N GLU A 682 28.86 -3.10 22.08
CA GLU A 682 28.44 -4.35 22.76
C GLU A 682 28.39 -5.60 21.86
N GLY A 683 29.13 -5.58 20.74
CA GLY A 683 29.14 -6.66 19.75
C GLY A 683 27.86 -6.73 18.91
N GLN A 684 27.03 -5.69 18.94
CA GLN A 684 25.87 -5.53 18.07
C GLN A 684 26.24 -4.66 16.86
N CYS A 685 25.80 -5.09 15.69
CA CYS A 685 25.96 -4.38 14.44
C CYS A 685 24.62 -4.20 13.73
N THR A 686 24.56 -3.25 12.81
CA THR A 686 23.51 -3.16 11.79
C THR A 686 24.15 -3.11 10.40
N GLU A 687 23.36 -3.31 9.36
CA GLU A 687 23.87 -3.34 7.99
C GLU A 687 24.14 -1.92 7.50
N ALA A 688 25.27 -1.73 6.83
CA ALA A 688 25.53 -0.51 6.08
C ALA A 688 24.48 -0.34 4.97
N MET A 689 24.11 0.92 4.69
CA MET A 689 23.25 1.28 3.57
C MET A 689 24.02 2.19 2.62
N THR A 690 23.55 2.32 1.38
CA THR A 690 24.10 3.33 0.48
C THR A 690 23.68 4.74 0.91
N ASP A 691 24.53 5.73 0.64
CA ASP A 691 24.25 7.12 0.98
C ASP A 691 23.11 7.75 0.15
N LYS A 692 22.89 7.24 -1.08
CA LYS A 692 21.82 7.63 -2.02
C LYS A 692 20.96 6.44 -2.41
N ALA A 693 19.76 6.65 -2.94
CA ALA A 693 18.93 5.56 -3.44
C ALA A 693 19.61 4.83 -4.61
N LEU A 694 19.59 3.50 -4.59
CA LEU A 694 20.09 2.64 -5.66
C LEU A 694 19.18 2.73 -6.89
N PRO A 695 19.70 2.54 -8.12
CA PRO A 695 18.86 2.39 -9.31
C PRO A 695 18.04 1.09 -9.25
N PRO A 696 16.89 1.01 -9.95
CA PRO A 696 15.96 -0.12 -9.86
C PRO A 696 16.57 -1.54 -9.96
N PRO A 697 17.53 -1.82 -10.87
CA PRO A 697 18.14 -3.16 -10.98
C PRO A 697 18.96 -3.60 -9.78
N LEU A 698 19.34 -2.66 -8.90
CA LEU A 698 20.16 -2.90 -7.72
C LEU A 698 19.35 -2.81 -6.42
N ARG A 699 18.03 -2.65 -6.49
CA ARG A 699 17.17 -2.60 -5.30
C ARG A 699 16.70 -3.99 -4.89
N PRO A 700 16.44 -4.24 -3.59
CA PRO A 700 15.75 -5.45 -3.15
C PRO A 700 14.41 -5.63 -3.88
N HIS A 701 14.25 -6.75 -4.58
CA HIS A 701 13.03 -7.02 -5.36
C HIS A 701 11.95 -7.65 -4.49
N THR A 702 10.73 -7.12 -4.58
CA THR A 702 9.54 -7.61 -3.85
C THR A 702 8.29 -7.39 -4.71
N ASP A 703 7.11 -7.60 -4.13
CA ASP A 703 5.79 -7.21 -4.64
C ASP A 703 5.76 -5.83 -5.32
N TYR A 704 6.27 -4.79 -4.65
CA TYR A 704 6.58 -3.49 -5.26
C TYR A 704 7.97 -2.99 -4.94
N LEU A 705 8.73 -2.65 -5.97
CA LEU A 705 10.06 -2.05 -5.80
C LEU A 705 10.06 -0.79 -4.92
N TRP A 706 8.96 -0.05 -4.89
CA TRP A 706 8.83 1.17 -4.12
C TRP A 706 8.52 0.99 -2.64
N GLN A 707 8.12 -0.20 -2.20
CA GLN A 707 7.81 -0.42 -0.80
C GLN A 707 9.05 -0.68 0.06
N ARG A 708 10.15 -1.11 -0.56
CA ARG A 708 11.37 -1.54 0.15
C ARG A 708 12.39 -0.43 0.20
N ASN A 709 13.30 -0.57 1.15
CA ASN A 709 14.34 0.40 1.38
C ASN A 709 15.23 0.54 0.12
N PRO A 710 15.22 1.70 -0.56
CA PRO A 710 15.98 1.88 -1.80
C PRO A 710 17.48 2.08 -1.54
N PHE A 711 17.90 2.13 -0.27
CA PHE A 711 19.28 2.30 0.15
C PHE A 711 19.96 0.98 0.57
N GLU A 712 19.20 -0.10 0.72
CA GLU A 712 19.67 -1.40 1.23
C GLU A 712 20.76 -2.01 0.33
N ILE A 713 21.88 -2.45 0.91
CA ILE A 713 22.99 -3.06 0.17
C ILE A 713 22.81 -4.57 0.17
N GLY A 714 22.24 -5.07 -0.91
CA GLY A 714 21.95 -6.48 -1.06
C GLY A 714 20.65 -6.87 -0.34
N ARG A 715 20.40 -8.18 -0.25
CA ARG A 715 19.28 -8.74 0.52
C ARG A 715 19.70 -10.10 1.06
N SER A 716 19.18 -10.49 2.22
CA SER A 716 19.26 -11.89 2.69
C SER A 716 18.67 -12.87 1.66
N THR A 717 19.13 -14.13 1.71
CA THR A 717 18.88 -15.21 0.74
C THR A 717 17.49 -15.13 0.09
N GLY A 718 17.44 -14.69 -1.17
CA GLY A 718 16.26 -14.82 -2.00
C GLY A 718 15.88 -16.28 -2.15
N LEU A 719 14.66 -16.57 -2.60
CA LEU A 719 14.23 -17.94 -2.91
C LEU A 719 14.87 -18.47 -4.20
N GLU A 720 15.95 -17.85 -4.67
CA GLU A 720 16.66 -18.11 -5.92
C GLU A 720 15.73 -18.25 -7.14
N GLY A 721 14.72 -17.38 -7.21
CA GLY A 721 13.69 -17.43 -8.25
C GLY A 721 12.50 -18.32 -7.91
N GLY A 722 12.39 -18.80 -6.67
CA GLY A 722 11.25 -19.58 -6.15
C GLY A 722 9.95 -18.79 -5.98
N ARG A 723 9.97 -17.47 -6.23
CA ARG A 723 8.79 -16.60 -6.24
C ARG A 723 8.84 -15.62 -7.39
N GLN A 724 7.71 -15.38 -8.05
CA GLN A 724 7.48 -14.32 -9.03
C GLN A 724 6.46 -13.30 -8.51
N TYR A 725 6.77 -12.02 -8.68
CA TYR A 725 5.93 -10.90 -8.26
C TYR A 725 4.99 -10.45 -9.38
N ALA A 726 3.87 -9.82 -9.03
CA ALA A 726 2.82 -9.42 -9.97
C ALA A 726 3.25 -8.36 -11.01
N GLY A 727 4.35 -7.63 -10.77
CA GLY A 727 4.95 -6.75 -11.76
C GLY A 727 4.21 -5.44 -12.05
N SER A 728 3.21 -5.10 -11.22
CA SER A 728 2.48 -3.83 -11.34
C SER A 728 3.41 -2.61 -11.17
N ASP A 729 4.57 -2.79 -10.54
CA ASP A 729 5.58 -1.74 -10.40
C ASP A 729 6.27 -1.30 -11.70
N TYR A 730 6.15 -2.05 -12.79
CA TYR A 730 6.54 -1.55 -14.11
C TYR A 730 5.35 -0.93 -14.86
N SER A 731 4.22 -1.64 -14.88
CA SER A 731 3.06 -1.22 -15.67
C SER A 731 2.49 0.13 -15.24
N VAL A 732 2.38 0.38 -13.94
CA VAL A 732 1.82 1.65 -13.42
C VAL A 732 2.66 2.86 -13.86
N PRO A 733 3.97 2.95 -13.54
CA PRO A 733 4.77 4.12 -13.95
C PRO A 733 4.83 4.27 -15.47
N TYR A 734 4.93 3.17 -16.24
CA TYR A 734 4.93 3.25 -17.69
C TYR A 734 3.65 3.91 -18.23
N TRP A 735 2.48 3.37 -17.89
CA TRP A 735 1.21 3.89 -18.41
C TRP A 735 0.90 5.30 -17.87
N ASN A 736 1.38 5.63 -16.67
CA ASN A 736 1.26 6.97 -16.11
C ASN A 736 2.15 7.99 -16.84
N ALA A 737 3.40 7.64 -17.15
CA ALA A 737 4.28 8.49 -17.97
C ALA A 737 3.71 8.72 -19.37
N ARG A 738 3.02 7.72 -19.93
CA ARG A 738 2.30 7.85 -21.21
C ARG A 738 1.15 8.83 -21.13
N ARG A 739 0.34 8.73 -20.06
CA ARG A 739 -0.75 9.66 -19.77
C ARG A 739 -0.31 11.11 -19.74
N TYR A 740 0.84 11.40 -19.13
CA TYR A 740 1.38 12.76 -19.09
C TYR A 740 2.14 13.19 -20.35
N GLY A 741 2.26 12.32 -21.34
CA GLY A 741 3.01 12.60 -22.58
C GLY A 741 4.52 12.65 -22.38
N PHE A 742 5.05 12.08 -21.29
CA PHE A 742 6.49 12.02 -21.02
C PHE A 742 7.22 10.99 -21.90
N LEU A 743 6.49 10.01 -22.43
CA LEU A 743 7.01 8.97 -23.32
C LEU A 743 6.37 9.04 -24.71
N SER A 744 7.19 9.25 -25.74
CA SER A 744 6.75 9.25 -27.14
C SER A 744 6.90 7.89 -27.84
N GLY A 745 7.81 7.02 -27.37
CA GLY A 745 8.11 5.73 -28.01
C GLY A 745 6.89 4.81 -28.07
N GLY A 746 6.46 4.41 -29.26
CA GLY A 746 5.26 3.59 -29.47
C GLY A 746 3.91 4.27 -29.16
N ALA A 747 3.86 5.60 -29.02
CA ALA A 747 2.62 6.31 -28.68
C ALA A 747 1.52 6.02 -29.71
N GLY A 748 0.30 5.73 -29.23
CA GLY A 748 -0.82 5.35 -30.09
C GLY A 748 -0.81 3.91 -30.60
N GLN A 749 0.25 3.13 -30.34
CA GLN A 749 0.27 1.71 -30.65
C GLN A 749 -0.59 0.93 -29.64
N VAL A 750 -1.33 -0.05 -30.13
CA VAL A 750 -2.31 -0.83 -29.38
C VAL A 750 -2.14 -2.33 -29.65
N LEU A 751 -2.82 -3.18 -28.89
CA LEU A 751 -2.83 -4.62 -29.14
C LEU A 751 -3.99 -5.02 -30.05
N ALA A 752 -3.70 -5.84 -31.07
CA ALA A 752 -4.70 -6.34 -32.00
C ALA A 752 -4.39 -7.74 -32.54
N TRP A 753 -5.41 -8.43 -33.05
CA TRP A 753 -5.28 -9.80 -33.58
C TRP A 753 -4.63 -9.83 -34.97
N GLN A 754 -3.43 -10.39 -35.06
CA GLN A 754 -2.67 -10.64 -36.29
C GLN A 754 -2.90 -12.07 -36.80
N ASP A 755 -2.97 -12.25 -38.12
CA ASP A 755 -2.88 -13.59 -38.73
C ASP A 755 -1.46 -14.14 -38.58
N ALA A 756 -1.32 -15.22 -37.81
CA ALA A 756 -0.04 -15.88 -37.50
C ALA A 756 0.13 -17.24 -38.21
N GLY A 757 -0.83 -17.64 -39.05
CA GLY A 757 -0.75 -18.85 -39.87
C GLY A 757 -2.03 -19.69 -39.82
N SER A 758 -1.88 -21.00 -40.00
CA SER A 758 -2.99 -21.97 -39.92
C SER A 758 -2.91 -22.81 -38.66
N CYS A 759 -4.05 -23.12 -38.06
CA CYS A 759 -4.18 -24.01 -36.91
C CYS A 759 -5.18 -25.14 -37.21
N ALA A 760 -5.01 -26.28 -36.53
CA ALA A 760 -6.02 -27.33 -36.61
C ALA A 760 -7.25 -26.89 -35.80
N VAL A 761 -8.41 -26.80 -36.46
CA VAL A 761 -9.68 -26.66 -35.74
C VAL A 761 -9.90 -27.96 -35.00
N ALA A 762 -9.95 -27.92 -33.67
CA ALA A 762 -10.37 -29.07 -32.88
C ALA A 762 -11.75 -29.50 -33.42
N ALA A 763 -11.88 -30.76 -33.84
CA ALA A 763 -13.17 -31.28 -34.27
C ALA A 763 -14.14 -31.09 -33.09
N ALA A 764 -15.24 -30.37 -33.32
CA ALA A 764 -16.26 -30.18 -32.29
C ALA A 764 -16.68 -31.57 -31.74
N PRO A 765 -16.72 -31.75 -30.42
CA PRO A 765 -17.11 -33.02 -29.82
C PRO A 765 -18.53 -33.46 -30.22
#